data_AF-A0A8H5HVT2-F1
#
_entry.id   AF-A0A8H5HVT2-F1
#
_cell.length_a   1.000
_cell.length_b   1.000
_cell.length_c   1.000
_cell.angle_alpha   90.00
_cell.angle_beta   90.00
_cell.angle_gamma   90.00
#
_symmetry.space_group_name_H-M   'P 1'
#
loop_
_entity.id
_entity.type
_entity.pdbx_description
1 polymer ?
#
loop_
_entity_poly.entity_id
_entity_poly.type
_entity_poly.pdbx_seq_one_letter_code
_entity_poly.pdbx_strand_id
1 'polypeptide(L)'
;MTLDKNSYSKLSHSAINAPSPGLPSSPARFIRHPPRYPPSSFITTLSTTLTTTHNEGTTTLDITDSMAPASSQHNSSFTSLPNGSGALDDGNDSEFEPLLLRNKDQLPQLSSSHSLSLKPSISPSPTLVNDHVARSSHNPVPATQVFDRKAAPLYLPNLDAFLASLPKNPFTAEKHTLKPRMFPPMDRLAKSHQSLEDMEMNSHIPPFWRNRKTLLGSAVGLVIGLTGSSAIAMYYSLQGVVNTVQIFALILSTLIPVSGENLASQWRKLFLGTIPNVLALNFASTLTQSLIFLIIFMIVASGLFYRFVTEARHCDRYNRLEGLQQTVRGKQWSIVFVTFFLTVIYLPISIMAVHVLVWSDDLWVVSNPYTNATSFPPMVAPLGPANEYRDPLDFCWTTTMKKNEINYAPAIVTLAVTVVCMLSISFPIMLRRVIQKSVPRVDRYSELGRLRSNTDMDIEYHRVLARDQNPFGFLYSGFRRGWGTYESTYLFAKLSTLVIVAIIDPDNCATTYLYLCEWVSRMNYVTTSTVALLVVLDVPGQDILNSYVLYAIYIITYGLSFCFIRRLVKRLTRRIDFSLDVFSPRLLISFLSPHVKRRIWQESITALILTSPDCKIPSSQTMTFAQAREFEFPPYLLDFAGSPGERHVENLKILREVGSFEYRKAAALISGPDSKRYRRMEVEIQKHFVGPDSYWHDNGDLVPERSGFFGNAWYIPFPPTVVMRYDDGRLSVIHTLNDLEEYVAQNSSRAVQRKREVRMALRALEDQTVRWPYKHVMPVGSQLFCCCFRTKYRANSATQYQTCVLRVKRKGYLLWDKMQMGSGFEINLAYDKKVVQEGDLIGLTADFELSPPLARFLALNKDLIASRLGTIEASISAYRQHHQKESRHKAEVLSYRFLSHVYEQPRSANGLAHSSFEHEHDLRVRQLMAGNEVAFKTAYARLSAVSTSEAATWWYIFWDDLWRRNYDTISNLRLHETDFNPYYPSSIAYMPLPRPVLEAFLTQRGLLSTPPKRADFFHNGFLNKLYLRLNEAAFRGSGKAVFFHLGDDGPELDMDGVDLELQMEGPSSLFGTGGGTDHDDSSIIVRPAYKWEGVLSDTLHHHRWKRQDFLSKMGAWFGIKPTWRAGAVSAGVSIDVFLDNGRYVVLDDLRK
;
A
#
# COMPACT_ATOMS: atom_id res chain seq x y z
N MET A 1 14.51 -56.98 -9.13
CA MET A 1 14.71 -57.54 -10.48
C MET A 1 15.05 -56.40 -11.43
N THR A 2 15.77 -56.70 -12.51
CA THR A 2 16.44 -55.74 -13.42
C THR A 2 15.94 -55.91 -14.86
N LEU A 3 16.46 -55.06 -15.77
CA LEU A 3 16.20 -55.01 -17.23
C LEU A 3 14.86 -54.34 -17.59
N ASP A 4 14.73 -53.51 -18.64
CA ASP A 4 15.71 -52.73 -19.43
C ASP A 4 14.99 -51.48 -20.00
N LYS A 5 15.56 -50.27 -20.01
CA LYS A 5 16.44 -49.66 -21.04
C LYS A 5 15.88 -49.61 -22.48
N ASN A 6 15.69 -48.36 -22.97
CA ASN A 6 16.19 -47.80 -24.26
C ASN A 6 15.82 -48.51 -25.60
N SER A 7 15.53 -47.85 -26.73
CA SER A 7 15.59 -46.43 -27.16
C SER A 7 15.23 -46.31 -28.67
N TYR A 8 15.18 -45.06 -29.21
CA TYR A 8 15.03 -44.70 -30.64
C TYR A 8 13.64 -44.97 -31.27
N SER A 9 13.23 -44.32 -32.37
CA SER A 9 13.97 -43.51 -33.36
C SER A 9 13.30 -42.17 -33.75
N LYS A 10 13.89 -41.47 -34.74
CA LYS A 10 13.46 -40.20 -35.36
C LYS A 10 13.47 -40.36 -36.90
N LEU A 11 12.88 -39.39 -37.62
CA LEU A 11 12.93 -39.14 -39.09
C LEU A 11 12.00 -40.02 -39.96
N SER A 12 11.55 -39.62 -41.17
CA SER A 12 11.25 -38.26 -41.72
C SER A 12 10.55 -38.32 -43.11
N HIS A 13 9.86 -37.22 -43.48
CA HIS A 13 9.52 -36.73 -44.84
C HIS A 13 8.55 -37.45 -45.82
N SER A 14 7.63 -36.63 -46.38
CA SER A 14 7.04 -36.63 -47.75
C SER A 14 6.08 -37.76 -48.21
N ALA A 15 5.11 -37.53 -49.13
CA ALA A 15 4.38 -36.33 -49.59
C ALA A 15 3.23 -36.71 -50.58
N ILE A 16 2.47 -35.70 -51.07
CA ILE A 16 1.70 -35.64 -52.35
C ILE A 16 0.17 -35.99 -52.37
N ASN A 17 -0.58 -35.01 -52.91
CA ASN A 17 -1.93 -35.00 -53.53
C ASN A 17 -3.24 -35.03 -52.72
N ALA A 18 -4.26 -34.44 -53.36
CA ALA A 18 -5.60 -34.11 -52.87
C ALA A 18 -6.66 -34.38 -53.97
N PRO A 19 -7.95 -34.07 -53.74
CA PRO A 19 -8.66 -33.25 -54.73
C PRO A 19 -9.37 -32.00 -54.12
N SER A 20 -10.14 -31.29 -54.96
CA SER A 20 -10.40 -29.83 -54.86
C SER A 20 -11.90 -29.47 -54.63
N PRO A 21 -12.32 -28.18 -54.56
CA PRO A 21 -13.48 -27.74 -53.77
C PRO A 21 -14.75 -27.34 -54.55
N GLY A 22 -15.84 -27.05 -53.81
CA GLY A 22 -17.03 -26.34 -54.31
C GLY A 22 -17.00 -24.83 -54.04
N LEU A 23 -17.56 -24.03 -54.94
CA LEU A 23 -17.59 -22.55 -54.91
C LEU A 23 -18.99 -21.98 -54.52
N PRO A 24 -19.11 -20.66 -54.23
CA PRO A 24 -20.29 -20.06 -53.59
C PRO A 24 -21.30 -19.41 -54.56
N SER A 25 -22.48 -19.06 -54.03
CA SER A 25 -23.48 -18.18 -54.66
C SER A 25 -23.46 -16.76 -54.06
N SER A 26 -23.55 -15.73 -54.91
CA SER A 26 -23.59 -14.30 -54.51
C SER A 26 -24.95 -13.66 -54.89
N PRO A 27 -25.16 -12.32 -54.97
CA PRO A 27 -26.20 -11.68 -54.15
C PRO A 27 -27.39 -11.08 -54.93
N ALA A 28 -28.47 -10.75 -54.20
CA ALA A 28 -29.62 -9.99 -54.71
C ALA A 28 -29.87 -8.70 -53.88
N ARG A 29 -30.68 -7.79 -54.43
CA ARG A 29 -30.77 -6.36 -54.05
C ARG A 29 -32.20 -5.86 -54.28
N PHE A 30 -32.74 -4.95 -53.45
CA PHE A 30 -33.39 -3.67 -53.86
C PHE A 30 -34.35 -3.01 -52.83
N ILE A 31 -34.27 -1.67 -52.77
CA ILE A 31 -35.37 -0.67 -52.63
C ILE A 31 -36.01 -0.37 -51.23
N ARG A 32 -36.47 0.88 -51.10
CA ARG A 32 -37.12 1.59 -49.95
C ARG A 32 -38.66 1.69 -50.22
N HIS A 33 -39.57 1.99 -49.28
CA HIS A 33 -39.83 3.28 -48.59
C HIS A 33 -41.04 3.13 -47.60
N PRO A 34 -41.42 4.16 -46.78
CA PRO A 34 -42.36 4.02 -45.63
C PRO A 34 -43.84 4.34 -45.95
N PRO A 35 -44.79 4.16 -44.97
CA PRO A 35 -45.48 5.35 -44.42
C PRO A 35 -46.07 5.27 -42.96
N ARG A 36 -46.28 6.47 -42.37
CA ARG A 36 -47.39 7.00 -41.50
C ARG A 36 -47.94 6.28 -40.21
N TYR A 37 -48.21 7.12 -39.20
CA TYR A 37 -49.15 6.99 -38.04
C TYR A 37 -50.62 7.33 -38.44
N PRO A 38 -51.67 7.47 -37.56
CA PRO A 38 -51.88 7.21 -36.11
C PRO A 38 -53.20 6.38 -35.85
N PRO A 39 -54.12 6.64 -34.88
CA PRO A 39 -54.09 6.88 -33.41
C PRO A 39 -54.95 5.85 -32.58
N SER A 40 -55.12 6.08 -31.25
CA SER A 40 -56.32 5.72 -30.40
C SER A 40 -56.64 4.21 -30.13
N SER A 41 -57.38 3.79 -29.08
CA SER A 41 -57.80 4.40 -27.79
C SER A 41 -58.48 3.38 -26.82
N PHE A 42 -58.36 3.62 -25.50
CA PHE A 42 -59.34 3.38 -24.41
C PHE A 42 -59.91 1.97 -24.03
N ILE A 43 -60.25 1.87 -22.73
CA ILE A 43 -61.32 1.09 -22.05
C ILE A 43 -61.07 -0.38 -21.58
N THR A 44 -60.76 -0.49 -20.27
CA THR A 44 -61.52 -1.10 -19.15
C THR A 44 -62.07 -2.55 -19.19
N THR A 45 -62.29 -3.09 -17.97
CA THR A 45 -63.09 -4.27 -17.55
C THR A 45 -62.49 -5.67 -17.78
N LEU A 46 -62.94 -6.72 -17.06
CA LEU A 46 -63.16 -6.96 -15.61
C LEU A 46 -63.69 -8.40 -15.49
N SER A 47 -63.07 -9.23 -14.63
CA SER A 47 -63.62 -10.55 -14.22
C SER A 47 -63.76 -11.57 -15.39
N THR A 48 -64.18 -12.84 -15.23
CA THR A 48 -64.83 -13.53 -14.09
C THR A 48 -64.61 -15.06 -14.20
N THR A 49 -64.27 -15.75 -13.09
CA THR A 49 -64.75 -17.12 -12.69
C THR A 49 -64.53 -18.34 -13.63
N LEU A 50 -64.55 -19.63 -13.23
CA LEU A 50 -64.54 -20.36 -11.93
C LEU A 50 -64.14 -21.86 -12.12
N THR A 51 -64.18 -22.62 -11.01
CA THR A 51 -64.18 -24.10 -10.82
C THR A 51 -62.81 -24.79 -10.74
N THR A 52 -62.33 -25.30 -9.58
CA THR A 52 -62.74 -26.45 -8.69
C THR A 52 -62.44 -27.83 -9.31
N THR A 53 -61.91 -28.85 -8.60
CA THR A 53 -61.60 -29.11 -7.15
C THR A 53 -60.40 -30.11 -7.08
N HIS A 54 -59.79 -30.57 -5.96
CA HIS A 54 -60.03 -30.51 -4.50
C HIS A 54 -58.69 -30.73 -3.70
N ASN A 55 -58.82 -30.74 -2.37
CA ASN A 55 -58.08 -31.37 -1.24
C ASN A 55 -57.08 -32.53 -1.53
N GLU A 56 -56.13 -32.90 -0.66
CA GLU A 56 -55.84 -32.60 0.78
C GLU A 56 -54.33 -32.89 1.05
N GLY A 57 -53.61 -32.39 2.06
CA GLY A 57 -53.88 -31.39 3.10
C GLY A 57 -52.62 -31.21 3.99
N THR A 58 -52.33 -30.01 4.48
CA THR A 58 -51.12 -29.71 5.30
C THR A 58 -51.43 -28.86 6.52
N THR A 59 -50.88 -29.23 7.68
CA THR A 59 -51.09 -28.53 8.96
C THR A 59 -50.04 -27.45 9.21
N THR A 60 -50.46 -26.19 9.18
CA THR A 60 -49.74 -25.04 9.77
C THR A 60 -50.73 -24.22 10.57
N LEU A 61 -50.43 -23.95 11.83
CA LEU A 61 -51.21 -23.07 12.71
C LEU A 61 -50.45 -21.76 12.92
N ASP A 62 -51.17 -20.65 12.80
CA ASP A 62 -50.67 -19.28 12.83
C ASP A 62 -51.77 -18.40 13.45
N ILE A 63 -51.43 -17.55 14.42
CA ILE A 63 -52.37 -16.63 15.10
C ILE A 63 -51.64 -15.33 15.47
N THR A 64 -52.21 -14.19 15.08
CA THR A 64 -51.73 -12.84 15.40
C THR A 64 -52.68 -12.08 16.33
N ASP A 65 -52.18 -10.94 16.83
CA ASP A 65 -52.91 -9.75 17.29
C ASP A 65 -53.88 -9.84 18.49
N SER A 66 -53.59 -9.02 19.52
CA SER A 66 -54.21 -7.68 19.62
C SER A 66 -53.89 -6.94 20.94
N MET A 67 -53.74 -5.61 20.90
CA MET A 67 -54.58 -4.67 21.69
C MET A 67 -54.25 -3.17 21.47
N ALA A 68 -55.27 -2.44 21.00
CA ALA A 68 -55.69 -1.05 21.22
C ALA A 68 -54.71 0.11 21.57
N PRO A 69 -54.85 1.29 20.91
CA PRO A 69 -54.38 2.58 21.41
C PRO A 69 -55.42 3.29 22.31
N ALA A 70 -55.00 4.35 23.02
CA ALA A 70 -55.87 5.23 23.82
C ALA A 70 -55.72 6.71 23.41
N SER A 71 -56.74 7.54 23.69
CA SER A 71 -56.93 8.87 23.11
C SER A 71 -57.02 10.01 24.12
N SER A 72 -56.57 11.21 23.71
CA SER A 72 -57.08 12.49 24.22
C SER A 72 -57.10 13.56 23.12
N GLN A 73 -58.06 14.47 23.17
CA GLN A 73 -58.33 15.47 22.12
C GLN A 73 -57.63 16.80 22.44
N HIS A 74 -57.32 17.62 21.42
CA HIS A 74 -57.90 18.97 21.34
C HIS A 74 -57.78 19.65 19.96
N ASN A 75 -58.80 20.46 19.69
CA ASN A 75 -59.01 21.47 18.64
C ASN A 75 -57.86 22.51 18.52
N SER A 76 -57.65 23.26 17.41
CA SER A 76 -58.26 23.24 16.05
C SER A 76 -57.57 24.23 15.08
N SER A 77 -57.94 24.14 13.79
CA SER A 77 -58.23 25.25 12.85
C SER A 77 -57.17 26.29 12.39
N PHE A 78 -57.18 26.49 11.06
CA PHE A 78 -57.10 27.79 10.32
C PHE A 78 -55.77 28.35 9.75
N THR A 79 -55.65 28.17 8.41
CA THR A 79 -55.40 29.19 7.36
C THR A 79 -54.04 29.85 7.08
N SER A 80 -53.92 30.24 5.78
CA SER A 80 -53.22 31.39 5.20
C SER A 80 -51.69 31.42 5.06
N LEU A 81 -51.25 31.02 3.84
CA LEU A 81 -50.41 31.85 2.94
C LEU A 81 -50.91 33.32 2.87
N PRO A 82 -50.09 34.35 2.53
CA PRO A 82 -49.15 34.30 1.40
C PRO A 82 -47.86 35.16 1.45
N ASN A 83 -47.06 35.07 0.38
CA ASN A 83 -46.21 36.08 -0.30
C ASN A 83 -45.36 37.10 0.50
N GLY A 84 -44.06 37.18 0.18
CA GLY A 84 -43.18 38.30 0.53
C GLY A 84 -41.88 38.31 -0.28
N SER A 85 -41.82 39.07 -1.36
CA SER A 85 -40.67 39.19 -2.28
C SER A 85 -39.54 40.07 -1.75
N GLY A 86 -38.28 39.75 -2.07
CA GLY A 86 -37.12 40.63 -1.87
C GLY A 86 -35.88 40.18 -2.65
N ALA A 87 -35.28 41.10 -3.42
CA ALA A 87 -33.94 41.02 -4.01
C ALA A 87 -33.09 42.17 -3.39
N LEU A 88 -31.83 42.49 -3.70
CA LEU A 88 -30.89 42.33 -4.85
C LEU A 88 -29.44 42.49 -4.29
N ASP A 89 -28.40 42.06 -5.03
CA ASP A 89 -26.96 42.48 -4.95
C ASP A 89 -26.23 42.38 -3.56
N ASP A 90 -24.91 42.37 -3.33
CA ASP A 90 -23.64 42.11 -4.07
C ASP A 90 -22.63 41.54 -3.00
N GLY A 91 -21.37 41.11 -3.21
CA GLY A 91 -20.51 41.00 -4.39
C GLY A 91 -19.10 40.45 -4.03
N ASN A 92 -18.30 40.13 -5.06
CA ASN A 92 -16.83 39.90 -5.13
C ASN A 92 -15.97 39.22 -4.01
N ASP A 93 -15.30 38.15 -4.46
CA ASP A 93 -13.82 37.91 -4.43
C ASP A 93 -13.02 37.33 -3.24
N SER A 94 -12.07 36.45 -3.63
CA SER A 94 -10.83 35.97 -2.96
C SER A 94 -10.99 35.15 -1.66
N GLU A 95 -10.44 33.94 -1.48
CA GLU A 95 -9.17 33.26 -1.82
C GLU A 95 -8.15 33.16 -0.66
N PHE A 96 -7.83 31.90 -0.32
CA PHE A 96 -6.59 31.35 0.27
C PHE A 96 -6.11 31.67 1.71
N GLU A 97 -6.08 30.57 2.50
CA GLU A 97 -5.06 30.17 3.49
C GLU A 97 -4.95 30.94 4.84
N PRO A 98 -4.32 30.35 5.89
CA PRO A 98 -4.79 30.52 7.26
C PRO A 98 -3.74 31.03 8.26
N LEU A 99 -4.18 31.74 9.30
CA LEU A 99 -3.36 31.98 10.48
C LEU A 99 -4.08 31.70 11.80
N LEU A 100 -3.32 31.07 12.71
CA LEU A 100 -3.71 30.77 14.07
C LEU A 100 -3.80 32.07 14.89
N LEU A 101 -4.95 32.33 15.53
CA LEU A 101 -4.95 33.15 16.74
C LEU A 101 -5.89 32.62 17.82
N ARG A 102 -5.25 32.01 18.81
CA ARG A 102 -5.72 31.69 20.15
C ARG A 102 -6.53 32.85 20.75
N ASN A 103 -7.82 32.61 21.02
CA ASN A 103 -8.52 33.27 22.12
C ASN A 103 -9.45 32.27 22.82
N LYS A 104 -9.90 32.65 24.02
CA LYS A 104 -10.43 31.73 25.02
C LYS A 104 -11.68 32.32 25.68
N ASP A 105 -12.66 31.45 25.94
CA ASP A 105 -13.89 31.76 26.67
C ASP A 105 -14.81 32.77 25.90
N GLN A 106 -16.15 32.71 25.87
CA GLN A 106 -17.17 31.94 26.60
C GLN A 106 -18.26 31.44 25.62
N LEU A 107 -19.04 30.41 25.97
CA LEU A 107 -20.18 29.94 25.17
C LEU A 107 -21.37 29.50 26.05
N PRO A 108 -22.59 30.04 25.86
CA PRO A 108 -23.82 29.48 26.45
C PRO A 108 -24.27 28.20 25.75
N GLN A 109 -25.12 27.41 26.43
CA GLN A 109 -25.70 26.16 25.93
C GLN A 109 -26.96 26.42 25.09
N LEU A 110 -27.25 25.55 24.10
CA LEU A 110 -28.62 25.04 23.89
C LEU A 110 -28.68 23.77 23.01
N SER A 111 -29.63 22.88 23.34
CA SER A 111 -30.37 21.91 22.52
C SER A 111 -29.66 21.02 21.47
N SER A 112 -29.71 19.71 21.73
CA SER A 112 -29.47 18.62 20.76
C SER A 112 -30.70 18.31 19.89
N SER A 113 -30.48 17.80 18.67
CA SER A 113 -31.47 16.98 17.93
C SER A 113 -30.91 15.58 17.67
N HIS A 114 -31.75 14.56 17.81
CA HIS A 114 -31.32 13.15 17.79
C HIS A 114 -31.42 12.53 16.39
N SER A 115 -30.40 11.73 16.01
CA SER A 115 -30.51 10.72 14.96
C SER A 115 -30.37 9.32 15.58
N LEU A 116 -31.33 8.44 15.31
CA LEU A 116 -31.44 7.12 15.95
C LEU A 116 -30.55 6.09 15.26
N SER A 117 -29.40 5.81 15.87
CA SER A 117 -28.54 4.67 15.50
C SER A 117 -28.87 3.46 16.37
N LEU A 118 -29.52 2.46 15.79
CA LEU A 118 -29.84 1.19 16.46
C LEU A 118 -28.58 0.37 16.72
N LYS A 119 -27.97 0.56 17.91
CA LYS A 119 -27.00 -0.38 18.47
C LYS A 119 -27.74 -1.64 18.99
N PRO A 120 -27.18 -2.85 18.81
CA PRO A 120 -27.61 -3.99 19.62
C PRO A 120 -27.24 -3.73 21.08
N SER A 121 -28.21 -3.89 21.98
CA SER A 121 -28.03 -3.64 23.41
C SER A 121 -27.31 -4.79 24.11
N ILE A 122 -26.03 -4.59 24.43
CA ILE A 122 -25.38 -5.25 25.56
C ILE A 122 -24.90 -4.11 26.48
N SER A 123 -25.60 -3.95 27.60
CA SER A 123 -25.31 -2.93 28.61
C SER A 123 -24.67 -3.60 29.82
N PRO A 124 -23.33 -3.60 29.94
CA PRO A 124 -22.71 -3.81 31.24
C PRO A 124 -22.89 -2.52 32.05
N SER A 125 -23.85 -2.52 32.98
CA SER A 125 -23.81 -1.55 34.08
C SER A 125 -22.54 -1.83 34.89
N PRO A 126 -21.65 -0.86 35.10
CA PRO A 126 -20.50 -1.07 35.98
C PRO A 126 -21.02 -1.42 37.38
N THR A 127 -20.55 -2.54 37.94
CA THR A 127 -21.02 -3.01 39.26
C THR A 127 -20.30 -2.23 40.35
N LEU A 128 -20.72 -0.98 40.56
CA LEU A 128 -20.32 -0.18 41.71
C LEU A 128 -20.91 -0.82 42.98
N VAL A 129 -20.07 -1.57 43.70
CA VAL A 129 -20.40 -2.14 45.01
C VAL A 129 -20.41 -1.01 46.03
N ASN A 130 -21.58 -0.36 46.16
CA ASN A 130 -21.74 0.85 46.96
C ASN A 130 -22.07 0.56 48.44
N ASP A 131 -21.47 -0.49 49.00
CA ASP A 131 -21.69 -0.95 50.37
C ASP A 131 -20.71 -0.27 51.35
N HIS A 132 -21.18 0.78 52.01
CA HIS A 132 -20.48 1.45 53.11
C HIS A 132 -20.49 0.59 54.39
N VAL A 133 -19.73 -0.51 54.39
CA VAL A 133 -19.41 -1.30 55.59
C VAL A 133 -17.94 -1.09 55.96
N ALA A 134 -17.64 -1.01 57.26
CA ALA A 134 -16.38 -0.49 57.80
C ALA A 134 -15.12 -1.16 57.20
N ARG A 135 -14.32 -0.37 56.45
CA ARG A 135 -13.04 -0.82 55.89
C ARG A 135 -12.05 -1.19 57.01
N SER A 136 -11.71 -2.46 57.09
CA SER A 136 -10.47 -2.91 57.73
C SER A 136 -9.28 -2.37 56.94
N SER A 137 -8.34 -1.71 57.62
CA SER A 137 -7.15 -1.09 56.99
C SER A 137 -6.24 -2.15 56.36
N HIS A 138 -6.35 -2.31 55.05
CA HIS A 138 -5.44 -3.06 54.20
C HIS A 138 -4.93 -2.12 53.11
N ASN A 139 -3.67 -2.28 52.73
CA ASN A 139 -3.05 -1.47 51.68
C ASN A 139 -3.01 -2.30 50.39
N PRO A 140 -3.67 -1.89 49.30
CA PRO A 140 -3.71 -2.67 48.06
C PRO A 140 -2.32 -2.74 47.43
N VAL A 141 -1.93 -3.92 46.94
CA VAL A 141 -0.55 -4.15 46.48
C VAL A 141 -0.39 -3.68 45.03
N PRO A 142 0.62 -2.86 44.69
CA PRO A 142 0.81 -2.36 43.32
C PRO A 142 0.99 -3.51 42.32
N ALA A 143 0.33 -3.43 41.17
CA ALA A 143 0.46 -4.40 40.08
C ALA A 143 1.92 -4.61 39.64
N THR A 144 2.75 -3.58 39.71
CA THR A 144 4.19 -3.64 39.43
C THR A 144 4.97 -4.55 40.39
N GLN A 145 4.49 -4.75 41.62
CA GLN A 145 5.05 -5.71 42.57
C GLN A 145 4.48 -7.12 42.35
N VAL A 146 3.15 -7.25 42.22
CA VAL A 146 2.46 -8.54 41.97
C VAL A 146 2.96 -9.21 40.69
N PHE A 147 3.38 -8.43 39.68
CA PHE A 147 3.85 -8.92 38.39
C PHE A 147 5.38 -8.88 38.19
N ASP A 148 6.18 -8.63 39.22
CA ASP A 148 7.65 -8.65 39.09
C ASP A 148 8.21 -10.06 38.76
N ARG A 149 9.42 -10.11 38.21
CA ARG A 149 10.14 -11.36 37.95
C ARG A 149 10.37 -12.23 39.20
N LYS A 150 10.54 -11.61 40.37
CA LYS A 150 10.73 -12.28 41.67
C LYS A 150 9.44 -12.37 42.51
N ALA A 151 8.29 -11.96 41.98
CA ALA A 151 7.02 -11.96 42.71
C ALA A 151 6.68 -13.36 43.28
N ALA A 152 5.98 -13.38 44.42
CA ALA A 152 5.36 -14.59 44.93
C ALA A 152 4.30 -15.12 43.94
N PRO A 153 4.04 -16.44 43.86
CA PRO A 153 2.97 -16.97 43.03
C PRO A 153 1.60 -16.58 43.60
N LEU A 154 0.74 -16.01 42.75
CA LEU A 154 -0.68 -15.79 43.03
C LEU A 154 -1.44 -17.13 43.08
N TYR A 155 -2.19 -17.35 44.16
CA TYR A 155 -2.99 -18.54 44.44
C TYR A 155 -4.49 -18.20 44.34
N LEU A 156 -5.24 -19.00 43.58
CA LEU A 156 -6.66 -18.75 43.25
C LEU A 156 -7.45 -20.07 43.33
N PRO A 157 -7.83 -20.53 44.54
CA PRO A 157 -8.44 -21.86 44.73
C PRO A 157 -9.79 -22.00 43.99
N ASN A 158 -10.58 -20.91 43.95
CA ASN A 158 -11.82 -20.86 43.16
C ASN A 158 -11.58 -21.11 41.66
N LEU A 159 -10.49 -20.58 41.10
CA LEU A 159 -10.14 -20.74 39.69
C LEU A 159 -9.59 -22.15 39.42
N ASP A 160 -8.67 -22.65 40.24
CA ASP A 160 -8.14 -24.02 40.08
C ASP A 160 -9.28 -25.07 40.16
N ALA A 161 -10.28 -24.86 41.03
CA ALA A 161 -11.49 -25.69 41.10
C ALA A 161 -12.38 -25.57 39.84
N PHE A 162 -12.58 -24.35 39.31
CA PHE A 162 -13.31 -24.16 38.05
C PHE A 162 -12.62 -24.84 36.87
N LEU A 163 -11.30 -24.65 36.74
CA LEU A 163 -10.49 -25.29 35.69
C LEU A 163 -10.50 -26.81 35.79
N ALA A 164 -10.55 -27.37 37.01
CA ALA A 164 -10.70 -28.81 37.24
C ALA A 164 -12.09 -29.37 36.87
N SER A 165 -13.13 -28.52 36.80
CA SER A 165 -14.50 -28.90 36.41
C SER A 165 -14.75 -28.85 34.90
N LEU A 166 -13.85 -28.23 34.12
CA LEU A 166 -13.96 -28.18 32.66
C LEU A 166 -13.85 -29.58 32.02
N PRO A 167 -14.55 -29.84 30.91
CA PRO A 167 -14.47 -31.13 30.23
C PRO A 167 -13.05 -31.41 29.72
N LYS A 168 -12.57 -32.64 29.95
CA LYS A 168 -11.24 -33.09 29.48
C LYS A 168 -11.13 -32.98 27.96
N ASN A 169 -9.97 -32.55 27.46
CA ASN A 169 -9.69 -32.38 26.02
C ASN A 169 -10.14 -33.63 25.22
N PRO A 170 -11.12 -33.49 24.29
CA PRO A 170 -11.73 -34.62 23.59
C PRO A 170 -10.76 -35.35 22.65
N PHE A 171 -9.65 -34.73 22.27
CA PHE A 171 -8.65 -35.30 21.37
C PHE A 171 -7.60 -36.18 22.07
N THR A 172 -7.71 -36.36 23.40
CA THR A 172 -6.69 -37.07 24.22
C THR A 172 -6.87 -38.60 24.25
N ALA A 173 -7.92 -39.14 23.62
CA ALA A 173 -8.29 -40.56 23.74
C ALA A 173 -7.33 -41.52 23.00
N GLU A 174 -6.77 -41.13 21.86
CA GLU A 174 -5.90 -41.98 21.02
C GLU A 174 -4.44 -42.06 21.54
N LYS A 175 -4.24 -42.35 22.82
CA LYS A 175 -2.90 -42.37 23.45
C LYS A 175 -2.04 -43.60 23.13
N HIS A 176 -2.51 -44.52 22.29
CA HIS A 176 -1.83 -45.79 22.00
C HIS A 176 -1.11 -45.78 20.64
N THR A 177 0.23 -45.74 20.71
CA THR A 177 1.20 -46.34 19.75
C THR A 177 1.63 -45.61 18.46
N LEU A 178 1.38 -44.31 18.27
CA LEU A 178 2.10 -43.52 17.25
C LEU A 178 2.49 -42.11 17.70
N LYS A 179 3.48 -41.51 17.00
CA LYS A 179 3.81 -40.08 17.13
C LYS A 179 2.54 -39.25 16.89
N PRO A 180 2.27 -38.20 17.71
CA PRO A 180 1.08 -37.38 17.53
C PRO A 180 1.07 -36.75 16.14
N ARG A 181 -0.04 -36.93 15.42
CA ARG A 181 -0.23 -36.37 14.07
C ARG A 181 -0.84 -34.97 14.17
N MET A 182 -0.45 -34.08 13.27
CA MET A 182 -1.16 -32.81 13.10
C MET A 182 -2.60 -33.05 12.64
N PHE A 183 -3.52 -32.17 13.04
CA PHE A 183 -4.88 -32.14 12.55
C PHE A 183 -4.91 -31.85 11.03
N PRO A 184 -5.67 -32.62 10.22
CA PRO A 184 -5.88 -32.26 8.82
C PRO A 184 -6.67 -30.95 8.71
N PRO A 185 -6.33 -30.04 7.76
CA PRO A 185 -5.35 -30.18 6.68
C PRO A 185 -3.96 -29.61 7.01
N MET A 186 -3.68 -29.25 8.27
CA MET A 186 -2.41 -28.60 8.66
C MET A 186 -1.19 -29.49 8.43
N ASP A 187 -1.40 -30.82 8.43
CA ASP A 187 -0.39 -31.79 8.00
C ASP A 187 0.07 -31.58 6.55
N ARG A 188 -0.79 -31.07 5.65
CA ARG A 188 -0.45 -30.74 4.25
C ARG A 188 0.28 -29.40 4.16
N LEU A 189 -0.11 -28.42 4.98
CA LEU A 189 0.54 -27.12 5.07
C LEU A 189 1.97 -27.26 5.61
N ALA A 190 2.18 -28.01 6.69
CA ALA A 190 3.52 -28.26 7.24
C ALA A 190 4.46 -28.97 6.24
N LYS A 191 3.92 -29.82 5.35
CA LYS A 191 4.67 -30.51 4.28
C LYS A 191 5.05 -29.61 3.10
N SER A 192 4.39 -28.47 2.88
CA SER A 192 4.78 -27.54 1.81
C SER A 192 6.00 -26.69 2.17
N HIS A 193 6.28 -26.55 3.48
CA HIS A 193 7.28 -25.62 4.04
C HIS A 193 7.08 -24.15 3.61
N GLN A 194 5.85 -23.76 3.25
CA GLN A 194 5.45 -22.40 2.88
C GLN A 194 4.46 -21.85 3.91
N SER A 195 4.52 -20.55 4.22
CA SER A 195 3.45 -19.93 5.00
C SER A 195 2.19 -19.77 4.14
N LEU A 196 1.01 -19.69 4.77
CA LEU A 196 -0.24 -19.53 4.03
C LEU A 196 -0.25 -18.24 3.18
N GLU A 197 0.36 -17.17 3.68
CA GLU A 197 0.57 -15.91 2.95
C GLU A 197 1.44 -16.05 1.69
N ASP A 198 2.47 -16.92 1.74
CA ASP A 198 3.32 -17.19 0.58
C ASP A 198 2.55 -17.98 -0.50
N MET A 199 1.63 -18.85 -0.07
CA MET A 199 0.71 -19.57 -0.96
C MET A 199 -0.36 -18.64 -1.55
N GLU A 200 -0.95 -17.73 -0.75
CA GLU A 200 -1.92 -16.75 -1.25
C GLU A 200 -1.32 -15.83 -2.31
N MET A 201 -0.13 -15.27 -2.05
CA MET A 201 0.55 -14.33 -2.94
C MET A 201 1.29 -15.04 -4.10
N ASN A 202 1.31 -16.38 -4.11
CA ASN A 202 2.15 -17.24 -4.96
C ASN A 202 3.60 -16.71 -5.07
N SER A 203 4.20 -16.35 -3.94
CA SER A 203 5.48 -15.65 -3.89
C SER A 203 6.27 -16.02 -2.64
N HIS A 204 7.60 -15.89 -2.72
CA HIS A 204 8.50 -16.25 -1.62
C HIS A 204 9.39 -15.07 -1.24
N ILE A 205 9.58 -14.87 0.06
CA ILE A 205 10.53 -13.88 0.59
C ILE A 205 11.95 -14.33 0.23
N PRO A 206 12.71 -13.58 -0.59
CA PRO A 206 14.07 -13.97 -0.93
C PRO A 206 15.01 -13.84 0.28
N PRO A 207 15.96 -14.76 0.49
CA PRO A 207 16.91 -14.66 1.58
C PRO A 207 17.75 -13.38 1.43
N PHE A 208 18.16 -12.78 2.56
CA PHE A 208 18.81 -11.47 2.65
C PHE A 208 19.94 -11.27 1.61
N TRP A 209 20.85 -12.24 1.49
CA TRP A 209 21.99 -12.20 0.57
C TRP A 209 21.62 -12.25 -0.92
N ARG A 210 20.37 -12.57 -1.26
CA ARG A 210 19.80 -12.58 -2.61
C ARG A 210 18.76 -11.48 -2.81
N ASN A 211 18.45 -10.69 -1.78
CA ASN A 211 17.44 -9.64 -1.85
C ASN A 211 18.03 -8.34 -2.42
N ARG A 212 17.85 -8.13 -3.72
CA ARG A 212 18.28 -6.92 -4.44
C ARG A 212 17.83 -5.61 -3.80
N LYS A 213 16.64 -5.58 -3.16
CA LYS A 213 16.13 -4.37 -2.50
C LYS A 213 17.02 -3.97 -1.33
N THR A 214 17.37 -4.94 -0.49
CA THR A 214 18.16 -4.71 0.72
C THR A 214 19.61 -4.38 0.36
N LEU A 215 20.22 -5.08 -0.59
CA LEU A 215 21.59 -4.80 -1.03
C LEU A 215 21.73 -3.40 -1.65
N LEU A 216 20.86 -3.02 -2.59
CA LEU A 216 20.90 -1.70 -3.21
C LEU A 216 20.44 -0.58 -2.26
N GLY A 217 19.44 -0.83 -1.41
CA GLY A 217 18.95 0.13 -0.43
C GLY A 217 19.98 0.43 0.66
N SER A 218 20.68 -0.59 1.17
CA SER A 218 21.82 -0.40 2.07
C SER A 218 22.97 0.34 1.39
N ALA A 219 23.25 0.09 0.12
CA ALA A 219 24.27 0.83 -0.63
C ALA A 219 23.92 2.31 -0.83
N VAL A 220 22.67 2.62 -1.21
CA VAL A 220 22.17 4.00 -1.34
C VAL A 220 22.18 4.71 0.01
N GLY A 221 21.63 4.09 1.07
CA GLY A 221 21.62 4.65 2.42
C GLY A 221 23.02 4.88 3.00
N LEU A 222 23.99 4.03 2.65
CA LEU A 222 25.40 4.21 3.04
C LEU A 222 26.05 5.36 2.27
N VAL A 223 25.88 5.47 0.95
CA VAL A 223 26.41 6.60 0.16
C VAL A 223 25.81 7.94 0.62
N ILE A 224 24.49 8.00 0.80
CA ILE A 224 23.78 9.18 1.32
C ILE A 224 24.17 9.46 2.79
N GLY A 225 24.50 8.44 3.57
CA GLY A 225 24.95 8.55 4.95
C GLY A 225 26.40 9.06 5.12
N LEU A 226 27.33 8.59 4.28
CA LEU A 226 28.74 9.04 4.28
C LEU A 226 28.88 10.47 3.76
N THR A 227 28.20 10.80 2.65
CA THR A 227 28.02 12.21 2.20
C THR A 227 27.06 13.00 3.11
N GLY A 228 26.51 12.33 4.12
CA GLY A 228 25.56 12.83 5.10
C GLY A 228 26.22 13.54 6.28
N SER A 229 27.38 13.04 6.75
CA SER A 229 27.94 13.31 8.08
C SER A 229 28.63 14.68 8.23
N SER A 230 28.87 15.07 9.48
CA SER A 230 29.24 16.44 9.88
C SER A 230 30.70 16.87 9.61
N ALA A 231 31.47 16.11 8.83
CA ALA A 231 32.82 16.48 8.38
C ALA A 231 32.79 17.54 7.24
N ILE A 232 31.89 18.52 7.35
CA ILE A 232 31.28 19.26 6.23
C ILE A 232 32.26 20.18 5.48
N ALA A 233 33.38 20.57 6.08
CA ALA A 233 34.41 21.37 5.37
C ALA A 233 35.20 20.54 4.33
N MET A 234 35.56 19.29 4.63
CA MET A 234 36.45 18.48 3.76
C MET A 234 35.75 17.83 2.56
N TYR A 235 34.42 17.95 2.44
CA TYR A 235 33.64 17.34 1.35
C TYR A 235 33.24 18.31 0.24
N TYR A 236 33.45 19.62 0.40
CA TYR A 236 33.22 20.61 -0.66
C TYR A 236 34.47 20.89 -1.50
N SER A 237 35.66 20.47 -1.07
CA SER A 237 36.86 20.54 -1.91
C SER A 237 36.92 19.40 -2.92
N LEU A 238 37.71 19.60 -4.00
CA LEU A 238 37.90 18.62 -5.08
C LEU A 238 38.37 17.24 -4.55
N GLN A 239 39.16 17.23 -3.47
CA GLN A 239 39.64 16.01 -2.81
C GLN A 239 38.52 15.22 -2.12
N GLY A 240 37.50 15.89 -1.60
CA GLY A 240 36.32 15.25 -1.00
C GLY A 240 35.48 14.47 -2.01
N VAL A 241 35.35 15.01 -3.23
CA VAL A 241 34.72 14.34 -4.37
C VAL A 241 35.50 13.07 -4.74
N VAL A 242 36.82 13.18 -4.88
CA VAL A 242 37.72 12.04 -5.15
C VAL A 242 37.58 10.92 -4.11
N ASN A 243 37.63 11.27 -2.81
CA ASN A 243 37.54 10.30 -1.73
C ASN A 243 36.16 9.58 -1.71
N THR A 244 35.07 10.34 -1.88
CA THR A 244 33.69 9.79 -1.99
C THR A 244 33.61 8.76 -3.12
N VAL A 245 34.27 9.06 -4.23
CA VAL A 245 34.27 8.25 -5.45
C VAL A 245 35.13 6.98 -5.31
N GLN A 246 36.29 7.05 -4.65
CA GLN A 246 37.09 5.85 -4.31
C GLN A 246 36.29 4.90 -3.42
N ILE A 247 35.63 5.43 -2.39
CA ILE A 247 34.77 4.66 -1.47
C ILE A 247 33.61 4.01 -2.23
N PHE A 248 32.97 4.72 -3.16
CA PHE A 248 31.92 4.15 -4.02
C PHE A 248 32.41 2.96 -4.87
N ALA A 249 33.60 3.04 -5.47
CA ALA A 249 34.12 1.95 -6.28
C ALA A 249 34.45 0.70 -5.43
N LEU A 250 34.97 0.89 -4.21
CA LEU A 250 35.13 -0.17 -3.22
C LEU A 250 33.79 -0.84 -2.88
N ILE A 251 32.75 -0.06 -2.57
CA ILE A 251 31.39 -0.58 -2.29
C ILE A 251 30.87 -1.40 -3.47
N LEU A 252 30.96 -0.86 -4.69
CA LEU A 252 30.45 -1.52 -5.90
C LEU A 252 31.17 -2.85 -6.18
N SER A 253 32.45 -2.97 -5.84
CA SER A 253 33.22 -4.22 -5.95
C SER A 253 32.73 -5.34 -5.02
N THR A 254 32.06 -5.01 -3.90
CA THR A 254 31.55 -6.00 -2.93
C THR A 254 30.12 -6.47 -3.20
N LEU A 255 29.35 -5.72 -4.00
CA LEU A 255 27.90 -5.93 -4.18
C LEU A 255 27.54 -6.81 -5.39
N ILE A 256 28.49 -7.11 -6.27
CA ILE A 256 28.23 -7.83 -7.53
C ILE A 256 28.57 -9.32 -7.33
N PRO A 257 27.58 -10.23 -7.31
CA PRO A 257 27.82 -11.68 -7.20
C PRO A 257 28.36 -12.22 -8.52
N VAL A 258 29.68 -12.26 -8.62
CA VAL A 258 30.41 -12.73 -9.81
C VAL A 258 30.10 -14.20 -10.10
N SER A 259 29.50 -14.46 -11.26
CA SER A 259 29.26 -15.81 -11.77
C SER A 259 30.17 -16.09 -12.96
N GLY A 260 31.16 -16.97 -12.79
CA GLY A 260 32.12 -17.40 -13.82
C GLY A 260 33.52 -16.80 -13.64
N GLU A 261 34.54 -17.66 -13.61
CA GLU A 261 35.93 -17.31 -13.25
C GLU A 261 36.59 -16.33 -14.23
N ASN A 262 36.38 -16.51 -15.54
CA ASN A 262 36.92 -15.60 -16.57
C ASN A 262 36.23 -14.22 -16.58
N LEU A 263 34.98 -14.14 -16.13
CA LEU A 263 34.31 -12.86 -15.88
C LEU A 263 34.81 -12.20 -14.58
N ALA A 264 35.22 -13.00 -13.59
CA ALA A 264 35.73 -12.49 -12.31
C ALA A 264 36.98 -11.63 -12.47
N SER A 265 37.95 -12.07 -13.27
CA SER A 265 39.21 -11.35 -13.46
C SER A 265 38.99 -10.04 -14.24
N GLN A 266 38.17 -10.06 -15.30
CA GLN A 266 37.84 -8.86 -16.08
C GLN A 266 37.03 -7.84 -15.27
N TRP A 267 35.95 -8.26 -14.59
CA TRP A 267 35.14 -7.35 -13.78
C TRP A 267 35.88 -6.86 -12.53
N ARG A 268 36.77 -7.65 -11.91
CA ARG A 268 37.69 -7.13 -10.88
C ARG A 268 38.66 -6.11 -11.46
N LYS A 269 39.31 -6.37 -12.59
CA LYS A 269 40.22 -5.40 -13.23
C LYS A 269 39.49 -4.10 -13.58
N LEU A 270 38.23 -4.19 -14.01
CA LEU A 270 37.38 -3.05 -14.30
C LEU A 270 36.97 -2.28 -13.02
N PHE A 271 36.46 -2.94 -11.97
CA PHE A 271 35.92 -2.29 -10.76
C PHE A 271 36.94 -2.00 -9.64
N LEU A 272 38.09 -2.67 -9.60
CA LEU A 272 39.17 -2.45 -8.62
C LEU A 272 40.40 -1.76 -9.22
N GLY A 273 40.50 -1.66 -10.55
CA GLY A 273 41.60 -0.97 -11.24
C GLY A 273 41.12 0.18 -12.11
N THR A 274 40.46 -0.14 -13.23
CA THR A 274 40.15 0.85 -14.28
C THR A 274 39.17 1.92 -13.82
N ILE A 275 38.03 1.54 -13.24
CA ILE A 275 37.02 2.47 -12.74
C ILE A 275 37.60 3.30 -11.58
N PRO A 276 38.15 2.72 -10.48
CA PRO A 276 38.75 3.52 -9.42
C PRO A 276 39.74 4.56 -9.93
N ASN A 277 40.71 4.19 -10.78
CA ASN A 277 41.73 5.14 -11.25
C ASN A 277 41.15 6.25 -12.15
N VAL A 278 40.16 5.95 -12.98
CA VAL A 278 39.49 6.97 -13.83
C VAL A 278 38.56 7.88 -13.01
N LEU A 279 37.86 7.32 -12.03
CA LEU A 279 36.88 8.06 -11.22
C LEU A 279 37.57 8.86 -10.09
N ALA A 280 38.66 8.36 -9.52
CA ALA A 280 39.39 8.98 -8.41
C ALA A 280 40.33 10.13 -8.81
N LEU A 281 40.36 10.53 -10.09
CA LEU A 281 41.14 11.67 -10.61
C LEU A 281 42.61 11.71 -10.12
N ASN A 282 43.27 10.56 -9.94
CA ASN A 282 44.68 10.50 -9.53
C ASN A 282 45.61 10.81 -10.71
N PHE A 283 45.48 12.03 -11.23
CA PHE A 283 46.15 12.57 -12.39
C PHE A 283 47.05 13.72 -11.96
N ALA A 284 48.23 13.37 -11.44
CA ALA A 284 49.30 14.34 -11.29
C ALA A 284 49.55 15.03 -12.65
N SER A 285 49.52 16.37 -12.65
CA SER A 285 49.68 17.25 -13.83
C SER A 285 48.61 17.17 -14.93
N THR A 286 47.45 17.82 -14.74
CA THR A 286 47.07 19.10 -15.42
C THR A 286 45.58 19.43 -15.26
N LEU A 287 45.25 20.69 -14.93
CA LEU A 287 43.86 21.14 -14.67
C LEU A 287 42.95 21.06 -15.91
N THR A 288 43.51 21.14 -17.12
CA THR A 288 42.77 20.84 -18.35
C THR A 288 42.20 19.42 -18.40
N GLN A 289 42.87 18.43 -17.80
CA GLN A 289 42.35 17.05 -17.75
C GLN A 289 41.16 16.92 -16.80
N SER A 290 41.21 17.53 -15.60
CA SER A 290 40.10 17.48 -14.64
C SER A 290 38.83 18.17 -15.18
N LEU A 291 38.97 19.30 -15.89
CA LEU A 291 37.86 19.95 -16.59
C LEU A 291 37.26 19.07 -17.71
N ILE A 292 38.10 18.39 -18.50
CA ILE A 292 37.63 17.45 -19.54
C ILE A 292 36.87 16.27 -18.90
N PHE A 293 37.39 15.69 -17.82
CA PHE A 293 36.67 14.62 -17.11
C PHE A 293 35.35 15.11 -16.49
N LEU A 294 35.32 16.31 -15.89
CA LEU A 294 34.08 16.91 -15.38
C LEU A 294 33.01 17.00 -16.49
N ILE A 295 33.37 17.52 -17.67
CA ILE A 295 32.46 17.60 -18.83
C ILE A 295 31.94 16.20 -19.23
N ILE A 296 32.81 15.18 -19.25
CA ILE A 296 32.40 13.79 -19.52
C ILE A 296 31.39 13.28 -18.48
N PHE A 297 31.62 13.51 -17.18
CA PHE A 297 30.66 13.13 -16.13
C PHE A 297 29.32 13.87 -16.24
N MET A 298 29.33 15.17 -16.56
CA MET A 298 28.12 15.96 -16.80
C MET A 298 27.31 15.41 -17.98
N ILE A 299 27.97 14.98 -19.06
CA ILE A 299 27.34 14.35 -20.23
C ILE A 299 26.76 12.97 -19.85
N VAL A 300 27.52 12.13 -19.14
CA VAL A 300 27.06 10.80 -18.69
C VAL A 300 25.85 10.92 -17.76
N ALA A 301 25.88 11.84 -16.79
CA ALA A 301 24.76 12.09 -15.90
C ALA A 301 23.52 12.63 -16.64
N SER A 302 23.72 13.52 -17.61
CA SER A 302 22.64 14.01 -18.48
C SER A 302 22.01 12.89 -19.32
N GLY A 303 22.83 11.97 -19.85
CA GLY A 303 22.37 10.78 -20.57
C GLY A 303 21.63 9.77 -19.68
N LEU A 304 22.11 9.54 -18.46
CA LEU A 304 21.43 8.73 -17.44
C LEU A 304 20.10 9.37 -17.02
N PHE A 305 20.06 10.69 -16.81
CA PHE A 305 18.82 11.41 -16.53
C PHE A 305 17.84 11.33 -17.71
N TYR A 306 18.28 11.56 -18.95
CA TYR A 306 17.41 11.40 -20.13
C TYR A 306 16.83 9.98 -20.23
N ARG A 307 17.64 8.95 -19.94
CA ARG A 307 17.17 7.56 -19.87
C ARG A 307 16.19 7.33 -18.72
N PHE A 308 16.43 7.91 -17.54
CA PHE A 308 15.48 7.87 -16.43
C PHE A 308 14.16 8.57 -16.79
N VAL A 309 14.20 9.75 -17.42
CA VAL A 309 13.02 10.52 -17.83
C VAL A 309 12.20 9.77 -18.88
N THR A 310 12.85 9.16 -19.87
CA THR A 310 12.16 8.39 -20.93
C THR A 310 11.53 7.11 -20.38
N GLU A 311 12.23 6.37 -19.53
CA GLU A 311 11.68 5.17 -18.85
C GLU A 311 10.58 5.56 -17.83
N ALA A 312 10.74 6.65 -17.07
CA ALA A 312 9.72 7.16 -16.14
C ALA A 312 8.46 7.67 -16.86
N ARG A 313 8.58 8.22 -18.08
CA ARG A 313 7.42 8.52 -18.94
C ARG A 313 6.71 7.25 -19.42
N HIS A 314 7.41 6.12 -19.56
CA HIS A 314 6.78 4.82 -19.75
C HIS A 314 6.13 4.30 -18.46
N CYS A 315 6.68 4.60 -17.28
CA CYS A 315 5.96 4.39 -16.01
C CYS A 315 4.69 5.24 -15.91
N ASP A 316 4.65 6.44 -16.49
CA ASP A 316 3.42 7.24 -16.54
C ASP A 316 2.34 6.64 -17.46
N ARG A 317 2.71 5.91 -18.53
CA ARG A 317 1.76 5.15 -19.38
C ARG A 317 0.93 4.16 -18.57
N TYR A 318 1.45 3.59 -17.47
CA TYR A 318 0.66 2.69 -16.62
C TYR A 318 -0.55 3.36 -15.95
N ASN A 319 -0.58 4.70 -15.84
CA ASN A 319 -1.75 5.45 -15.35
C ASN A 319 -2.77 5.78 -16.47
N ARG A 320 -2.40 5.55 -17.74
CA ARG A 320 -3.26 5.69 -18.92
C ARG A 320 -3.85 4.36 -19.38
N LEU A 321 -3.53 3.25 -18.72
CA LEU A 321 -4.20 1.99 -18.95
C LEU A 321 -5.69 2.12 -18.59
N GLU A 322 -6.51 1.43 -19.36
CA GLU A 322 -7.95 1.28 -19.17
C GLU A 322 -8.34 -0.18 -19.30
N GLY A 323 -9.52 -0.53 -18.80
CA GLY A 323 -9.97 -1.92 -18.81
C GLY A 323 -9.12 -2.82 -17.92
N LEU A 324 -9.29 -4.12 -18.12
CA LEU A 324 -8.68 -5.17 -17.30
C LEU A 324 -7.40 -5.65 -17.99
N GLN A 325 -6.45 -4.74 -18.24
CA GLN A 325 -5.25 -5.00 -19.03
C GLN A 325 -4.00 -5.28 -18.19
N GLN A 326 -3.26 -6.33 -18.58
CA GLN A 326 -1.93 -6.63 -18.05
C GLN A 326 -0.85 -5.64 -18.51
N THR A 327 0.20 -5.53 -17.68
CA THR A 327 1.42 -4.80 -18.05
C THR A 327 2.49 -5.76 -18.56
N VAL A 328 2.96 -5.56 -19.80
CA VAL A 328 4.07 -6.33 -20.35
C VAL A 328 5.35 -6.02 -19.55
N ARG A 329 5.75 -6.95 -18.67
CA ARG A 329 6.96 -6.85 -17.83
C ARG A 329 8.24 -6.85 -18.69
N GLY A 330 8.69 -5.67 -19.12
CA GLY A 330 9.99 -5.46 -19.76
C GLY A 330 11.19 -5.78 -18.86
N LYS A 331 12.41 -5.73 -19.41
CA LYS A 331 13.67 -6.03 -18.67
C LYS A 331 14.04 -4.93 -17.66
N GLN A 332 13.36 -4.93 -16.51
CA GLN A 332 13.43 -3.94 -15.43
C GLN A 332 14.84 -3.68 -14.84
N TRP A 333 15.87 -4.48 -15.11
CA TRP A 333 17.21 -4.19 -14.62
C TRP A 333 17.78 -2.87 -15.16
N SER A 334 17.42 -2.46 -16.39
CA SER A 334 17.84 -1.18 -16.98
C SER A 334 17.46 0.02 -16.10
N ILE A 335 16.19 0.11 -15.67
CA ILE A 335 15.71 1.24 -14.87
C ILE A 335 16.27 1.22 -13.44
N VAL A 336 16.45 0.03 -12.85
CA VAL A 336 17.08 -0.13 -11.51
C VAL A 336 18.52 0.41 -11.50
N PHE A 337 19.35 -0.01 -12.46
CA PHE A 337 20.73 0.47 -12.53
C PHE A 337 20.80 1.96 -12.83
N VAL A 338 20.01 2.47 -13.79
CA VAL A 338 19.97 3.90 -14.11
C VAL A 338 19.62 4.74 -12.88
N THR A 339 18.56 4.38 -12.15
CA THR A 339 18.17 5.12 -10.94
C THR A 339 19.20 4.98 -9.81
N PHE A 340 19.80 3.80 -9.62
CA PHE A 340 20.86 3.60 -8.62
C PHE A 340 22.07 4.51 -8.89
N PHE A 341 22.64 4.48 -10.10
CA PHE A 341 23.77 5.34 -10.47
C PHE A 341 23.39 6.82 -10.38
N LEU A 342 22.18 7.21 -10.81
CA LEU A 342 21.72 8.59 -10.80
C LEU A 342 21.55 9.15 -9.37
N THR A 343 21.07 8.33 -8.42
CA THR A 343 21.03 8.69 -6.98
C THR A 343 22.44 8.81 -6.37
N VAL A 344 23.39 7.96 -6.77
CA VAL A 344 24.78 8.03 -6.28
C VAL A 344 25.52 9.27 -6.79
N ILE A 345 25.46 9.54 -8.10
CA ILE A 345 26.20 10.68 -8.70
C ILE A 345 25.52 12.04 -8.45
N TYR A 346 24.27 12.04 -7.97
CA TYR A 346 23.48 13.25 -7.71
C TYR A 346 24.25 14.29 -6.90
N LEU A 347 24.80 13.92 -5.74
CA LEU A 347 25.41 14.89 -4.83
C LEU A 347 26.78 15.36 -5.33
N PRO A 348 27.75 14.50 -5.71
CA PRO A 348 29.03 14.96 -6.24
C PRO A 348 28.88 15.88 -7.46
N ILE A 349 27.96 15.56 -8.37
CA ILE A 349 27.73 16.38 -9.57
C ILE A 349 26.99 17.68 -9.24
N SER A 350 26.06 17.68 -8.26
CA SER A 350 25.42 18.92 -7.78
C SER A 350 26.43 19.84 -7.07
N ILE A 351 27.40 19.30 -6.33
CA ILE A 351 28.49 20.09 -5.72
C ILE A 351 29.30 20.75 -6.82
N MET A 352 29.88 19.97 -7.74
CA MET A 352 30.71 20.52 -8.83
C MET A 352 29.96 21.54 -9.69
N ALA A 353 28.67 21.30 -9.98
CA ALA A 353 27.85 22.25 -10.73
C ALA A 353 27.66 23.59 -9.99
N VAL A 354 27.41 23.58 -8.67
CA VAL A 354 27.24 24.82 -7.92
C VAL A 354 28.58 25.55 -7.70
N HIS A 355 29.69 24.84 -7.45
CA HIS A 355 31.02 25.48 -7.39
C HIS A 355 31.42 26.15 -8.73
N VAL A 356 30.97 25.60 -9.87
CA VAL A 356 31.10 26.27 -11.18
C VAL A 356 30.26 27.54 -11.28
N LEU A 357 28.99 27.51 -10.85
CA LEU A 357 28.09 28.67 -10.94
C LEU A 357 28.58 29.84 -10.07
N VAL A 358 29.05 29.51 -8.87
CA VAL A 358 29.48 30.44 -7.83
C VAL A 358 30.97 30.86 -8.02
N TRP A 359 31.69 30.17 -8.90
CA TRP A 359 33.10 30.42 -9.25
C TRP A 359 34.04 30.34 -8.03
N SER A 360 33.98 29.20 -7.34
CA SER A 360 34.84 28.85 -6.19
C SER A 360 36.30 28.61 -6.64
N ASP A 361 37.27 29.15 -5.89
CA ASP A 361 38.71 29.16 -6.25
C ASP A 361 39.30 27.76 -6.49
N ASP A 362 38.83 26.77 -5.73
CA ASP A 362 39.21 25.34 -5.71
C ASP A 362 39.18 24.61 -7.06
N LEU A 363 38.61 25.23 -8.11
CA LEU A 363 38.36 24.63 -9.43
C LEU A 363 39.16 25.26 -10.58
N TRP A 364 39.73 26.45 -10.43
CA TRP A 364 40.20 27.27 -11.56
C TRP A 364 41.72 27.44 -11.64
N VAL A 365 42.22 27.82 -12.83
CA VAL A 365 43.66 28.05 -13.07
C VAL A 365 44.13 29.40 -12.52
N VAL A 366 43.21 30.36 -12.40
CA VAL A 366 43.50 31.74 -12.00
C VAL A 366 43.15 31.89 -10.52
N SER A 367 44.18 31.87 -9.67
CA SER A 367 44.06 31.97 -8.22
C SER A 367 43.41 33.27 -7.77
N ASN A 368 42.48 33.20 -6.83
CA ASN A 368 41.80 34.33 -6.20
C ASN A 368 42.82 35.30 -5.53
N PRO A 369 42.97 36.55 -6.01
CA PRO A 369 43.93 37.52 -5.48
C PRO A 369 43.60 38.01 -4.06
N TYR A 370 42.39 37.78 -3.55
CA TYR A 370 41.99 38.18 -2.21
C TYR A 370 42.56 37.24 -1.11
N THR A 371 42.94 36.01 -1.44
CA THR A 371 43.40 34.97 -0.49
C THR A 371 44.68 35.35 0.29
N ASN A 372 45.55 36.17 -0.32
CA ASN A 372 46.82 36.61 0.26
C ASN A 372 46.85 38.14 0.49
N ALA A 373 45.69 38.80 0.52
CA ALA A 373 45.59 40.25 0.56
C ALA A 373 45.71 40.83 1.98
N THR A 374 46.61 41.79 2.16
CA THR A 374 46.73 42.58 3.41
C THR A 374 45.98 43.92 3.35
N SER A 375 45.29 44.23 2.26
CA SER A 375 44.50 45.45 2.06
C SER A 375 43.18 45.15 1.37
N PHE A 376 42.16 45.99 1.60
CA PHE A 376 40.91 45.95 0.86
C PHE A 376 40.63 47.32 0.21
N PRO A 377 40.56 47.43 -1.13
CA PRO A 377 40.85 46.37 -2.11
C PRO A 377 42.32 45.91 -2.10
N PRO A 378 42.62 44.72 -2.65
CA PRO A 378 43.98 44.21 -2.77
C PRO A 378 44.79 45.01 -3.80
N MET A 379 45.96 45.52 -3.39
CA MET A 379 46.90 46.15 -4.33
C MET A 379 47.79 45.08 -4.98
N VAL A 380 47.38 44.62 -6.17
CA VAL A 380 48.07 43.58 -6.96
C VAL A 380 48.84 44.16 -8.14
N ALA A 381 50.00 43.59 -8.44
CA ALA A 381 50.84 44.01 -9.56
C ALA A 381 50.25 43.58 -10.92
N PRO A 382 50.43 44.37 -12.00
CA PRO A 382 49.92 44.01 -13.32
C PRO A 382 50.62 42.75 -13.87
N LEU A 383 49.82 41.79 -14.32
CA LEU A 383 50.26 40.46 -14.79
C LEU A 383 51.09 40.48 -16.09
N GLY A 384 51.11 41.61 -16.80
CA GLY A 384 51.80 41.79 -18.07
C GLY A 384 51.36 43.08 -18.76
N PRO A 385 51.73 43.30 -20.02
CA PRO A 385 51.32 44.49 -20.76
C PRO A 385 49.81 44.46 -21.05
N ALA A 386 49.14 45.60 -20.84
CA ALA A 386 47.67 45.70 -20.82
C ALA A 386 46.97 45.45 -22.18
N ASN A 387 47.72 45.32 -23.28
CA ASN A 387 47.21 44.87 -24.57
C ASN A 387 47.04 43.34 -24.64
N GLU A 388 47.89 42.56 -23.96
CA GLU A 388 47.85 41.09 -23.96
C GLU A 388 47.09 40.52 -22.75
N TYR A 389 47.19 41.15 -21.57
CA TYR A 389 46.62 40.64 -20.31
C TYR A 389 45.38 41.43 -19.87
N ARG A 390 44.49 40.76 -19.12
CA ARG A 390 43.37 41.36 -18.37
C ARG A 390 43.88 42.13 -17.14
N ASP A 391 43.00 42.89 -16.51
CA ASP A 391 43.26 43.43 -15.18
C ASP A 391 43.34 42.26 -14.18
N PRO A 392 44.29 42.25 -13.21
CA PRO A 392 44.35 41.22 -12.17
C PRO A 392 43.05 41.05 -11.36
N LEU A 393 42.19 42.07 -11.28
CA LEU A 393 40.90 42.00 -10.60
C LEU A 393 39.78 41.39 -11.46
N ASP A 394 39.94 41.32 -12.79
CA ASP A 394 38.99 40.71 -13.76
C ASP A 394 39.10 39.16 -13.80
N PHE A 395 39.43 38.50 -12.68
CA PHE A 395 39.64 37.04 -12.64
C PHE A 395 38.32 36.25 -12.69
N CYS A 396 37.27 36.76 -12.05
CA CYS A 396 35.97 36.11 -11.94
C CYS A 396 35.33 35.82 -13.31
N TRP A 397 34.84 34.59 -13.49
CA TRP A 397 34.31 34.07 -14.75
C TRP A 397 35.27 34.16 -15.96
N THR A 398 36.58 34.08 -15.73
CA THR A 398 37.60 33.94 -16.79
C THR A 398 38.46 32.69 -16.62
N THR A 399 38.56 31.86 -17.66
CA THR A 399 39.44 30.67 -17.66
C THR A 399 40.89 30.98 -18.07
N THR A 400 41.18 32.21 -18.48
CA THR A 400 42.52 32.68 -18.87
C THR A 400 42.64 34.19 -18.73
N MET A 401 43.80 34.61 -18.22
CA MET A 401 44.18 36.02 -18.05
C MET A 401 44.62 36.71 -19.34
N LYS A 402 44.83 35.96 -20.43
CA LYS A 402 45.21 36.52 -21.74
C LYS A 402 43.98 36.89 -22.55
N LYS A 403 44.02 38.05 -23.20
CA LYS A 403 43.01 38.55 -24.13
C LYS A 403 43.01 37.81 -25.47
N ASN A 404 44.12 37.17 -25.82
CA ASN A 404 44.31 36.43 -27.07
C ASN A 404 43.86 34.95 -27.00
N GLU A 405 43.41 34.47 -25.84
CA GLU A 405 43.02 33.08 -25.61
C GLU A 405 41.50 32.97 -25.38
N ILE A 406 40.90 31.81 -25.74
CA ILE A 406 39.46 31.60 -25.66
C ILE A 406 39.01 31.42 -24.19
N ASN A 407 38.12 32.30 -23.70
CA ASN A 407 37.48 32.10 -22.40
C ASN A 407 36.36 31.05 -22.52
N TYR A 408 36.52 29.91 -21.86
CA TYR A 408 35.54 28.82 -21.86
C TYR A 408 34.45 28.97 -20.79
N ALA A 409 34.56 29.95 -19.89
CA ALA A 409 33.62 30.15 -18.78
C ALA A 409 32.14 30.15 -19.18
N PRO A 410 31.69 30.82 -20.26
CA PRO A 410 30.26 30.86 -20.61
C PRO A 410 29.69 29.47 -20.95
N ALA A 411 30.50 28.61 -21.59
CA ALA A 411 30.09 27.25 -21.94
C ALA A 411 30.02 26.35 -20.71
N ILE A 412 31.00 26.46 -19.81
CA ILE A 412 31.09 25.66 -18.57
C ILE A 412 29.95 26.07 -17.60
N VAL A 413 29.68 27.37 -17.46
CA VAL A 413 28.54 27.90 -16.68
C VAL A 413 27.20 27.45 -17.26
N THR A 414 27.02 27.50 -18.59
CA THR A 414 25.78 27.04 -19.25
C THR A 414 25.55 25.54 -19.03
N LEU A 415 26.62 24.73 -19.05
CA LEU A 415 26.56 23.30 -18.72
C LEU A 415 26.16 23.07 -17.25
N ALA A 416 26.71 23.86 -16.32
CA ALA A 416 26.36 23.80 -14.90
C ALA A 416 24.91 24.21 -14.63
N VAL A 417 24.41 25.30 -15.21
CA VAL A 417 22.98 25.69 -15.14
C VAL A 417 22.09 24.55 -15.64
N THR A 418 22.45 23.96 -16.79
CA THR A 418 21.69 22.84 -17.38
C THR A 418 21.61 21.65 -16.43
N VAL A 419 22.72 21.31 -15.76
CA VAL A 419 22.77 20.19 -14.82
C VAL A 419 22.06 20.51 -13.50
N VAL A 420 22.11 21.73 -12.98
CA VAL A 420 21.32 22.11 -11.80
C VAL A 420 19.81 22.01 -12.09
N CYS A 421 19.35 22.49 -13.25
CA CYS A 421 17.95 22.37 -13.64
C CYS A 421 17.51 20.92 -13.88
N MET A 422 18.32 20.11 -14.59
CA MET A 422 17.96 18.74 -14.98
C MET A 422 18.22 17.72 -13.86
N LEU A 423 19.42 17.68 -13.31
CA LEU A 423 19.80 16.73 -12.26
C LEU A 423 19.42 17.24 -10.88
N SER A 424 19.92 18.40 -10.44
CA SER A 424 19.77 18.82 -9.04
C SER A 424 18.31 19.07 -8.65
N ILE A 425 17.52 19.71 -9.52
CA ILE A 425 16.11 20.05 -9.28
C ILE A 425 15.16 18.98 -9.86
N SER A 426 15.25 18.65 -11.16
CA SER A 426 14.22 17.83 -11.81
C SER A 426 14.27 16.34 -11.45
N PHE A 427 15.45 15.76 -11.17
CA PHE A 427 15.53 14.35 -10.77
C PHE A 427 14.84 14.05 -9.43
N PRO A 428 15.08 14.76 -8.31
CA PRO A 428 14.34 14.53 -7.06
C PRO A 428 12.82 14.64 -7.21
N ILE A 429 12.33 15.61 -8.00
CA ILE A 429 10.90 15.79 -8.27
C ILE A 429 10.31 14.59 -9.02
N MET A 430 11.00 14.11 -10.08
CA MET A 430 10.56 12.93 -10.83
C MET A 430 10.71 11.63 -10.02
N LEU A 431 11.79 11.49 -9.25
CA LEU A 431 12.02 10.36 -8.35
C LEU A 431 10.89 10.27 -7.30
N ARG A 432 10.50 11.40 -6.69
CA ARG A 432 9.36 11.47 -5.77
C ARG A 432 8.06 10.99 -6.42
N ARG A 433 7.75 11.47 -7.63
CA ARG A 433 6.55 11.06 -8.40
C ARG A 433 6.56 9.57 -8.74
N VAL A 434 7.71 9.01 -9.10
CA VAL A 434 7.87 7.58 -9.42
C VAL A 434 7.74 6.71 -8.16
N ILE A 435 8.35 7.11 -7.05
CA ILE A 435 8.22 6.42 -5.75
C ILE A 435 6.75 6.42 -5.28
N GLN A 436 6.06 7.56 -5.32
CA GLN A 436 4.64 7.67 -4.93
C GLN A 436 3.71 6.73 -5.72
N LYS A 437 4.09 6.35 -6.95
CA LYS A 437 3.36 5.39 -7.80
C LYS A 437 3.84 3.95 -7.64
N SER A 438 4.98 3.73 -6.98
CA SER A 438 5.65 2.42 -6.85
C SER A 438 5.44 1.76 -5.49
N VAL A 439 5.31 2.56 -4.43
CA VAL A 439 5.09 2.10 -3.06
C VAL A 439 3.82 1.23 -2.97
N PRO A 440 3.89 0.04 -2.34
CA PRO A 440 2.73 -0.84 -2.22
C PRO A 440 1.63 -0.22 -1.36
N ARG A 441 0.37 -0.43 -1.75
CA ARG A 441 -0.80 -0.05 -0.97
C ARG A 441 -1.18 -1.13 0.04
N VAL A 442 -2.00 -0.73 1.02
CA VAL A 442 -2.49 -1.57 2.10
C VAL A 442 -3.99 -1.58 2.07
N ASP A 443 -4.59 -2.76 2.16
CA ASP A 443 -6.02 -2.94 2.02
C ASP A 443 -6.76 -2.37 3.24
N ARG A 444 -7.82 -1.59 2.97
CA ARG A 444 -8.55 -0.80 3.98
C ARG A 444 -9.20 -1.66 5.08
N TYR A 445 -9.58 -2.90 4.75
CA TYR A 445 -10.23 -3.83 5.65
C TYR A 445 -9.36 -5.07 5.89
N SER A 446 -9.43 -5.56 7.12
CA SER A 446 -8.97 -6.90 7.49
C SER A 446 -9.73 -7.98 6.72
N GLU A 447 -9.26 -9.21 6.79
CA GLU A 447 -9.87 -10.38 6.13
C GLU A 447 -11.24 -10.78 6.70
N LEU A 448 -11.58 -10.25 7.88
CA LEU A 448 -12.92 -10.31 8.46
C LEU A 448 -13.83 -9.20 7.92
N GLY A 449 -13.36 -8.46 6.90
CA GLY A 449 -13.99 -7.27 6.32
C GLY A 449 -14.23 -6.14 7.33
N ARG A 450 -13.49 -6.10 8.44
CA ARG A 450 -13.52 -5.01 9.44
C ARG A 450 -12.43 -3.98 9.12
N LEU A 451 -12.73 -2.69 9.25
CA LEU A 451 -11.78 -1.59 9.01
C LEU A 451 -10.50 -1.75 9.85
N ARG A 452 -9.32 -1.62 9.23
CA ARG A 452 -8.02 -1.67 9.95
C ARG A 452 -7.75 -0.37 10.71
N SER A 453 -7.13 -0.44 11.89
CA SER A 453 -6.60 0.75 12.57
C SER A 453 -5.32 1.26 11.89
N ASN A 454 -4.90 2.49 12.19
CA ASN A 454 -3.65 3.03 11.63
C ASN A 454 -2.40 2.21 12.01
N THR A 455 -2.41 1.48 13.12
CA THR A 455 -1.29 0.59 13.47
C THR A 455 -1.37 -0.75 12.75
N ASP A 456 -2.56 -1.32 12.56
CA ASP A 456 -2.73 -2.51 11.70
C ASP A 456 -2.32 -2.21 10.25
N MET A 457 -2.59 -1.01 9.75
CA MET A 457 -2.18 -0.56 8.42
C MET A 457 -0.65 -0.39 8.29
N ASP A 458 0.04 0.03 9.35
CA ASP A 458 1.52 0.12 9.37
C ASP A 458 2.17 -1.27 9.46
N ILE A 459 1.57 -2.18 10.23
CA ILE A 459 1.94 -3.60 10.31
C ILE A 459 1.83 -4.26 8.93
N GLU A 460 0.66 -4.14 8.30
CA GLU A 460 0.37 -4.75 7.00
C GLU A 460 1.21 -4.13 5.87
N TYR A 461 1.49 -2.82 5.93
CA TYR A 461 2.42 -2.17 5.00
C TYR A 461 3.77 -2.87 4.94
N HIS A 462 4.36 -3.20 6.10
CA HIS A 462 5.66 -3.86 6.14
C HIS A 462 5.63 -5.30 5.59
N ARG A 463 4.48 -5.99 5.63
CA ARG A 463 4.31 -7.34 5.04
C ARG A 463 4.23 -7.29 3.52
N VAL A 464 3.37 -6.42 2.98
CA VAL A 464 3.26 -6.24 1.52
C VAL A 464 4.60 -5.74 0.95
N LEU A 465 5.29 -4.85 1.68
CA LEU A 465 6.61 -4.33 1.31
C LEU A 465 7.71 -5.41 1.27
N ALA A 466 7.64 -6.41 2.14
CA ALA A 466 8.59 -7.53 2.19
C ALA A 466 8.45 -8.49 1.00
N ARG A 467 7.23 -8.68 0.47
CA ARG A 467 6.94 -9.54 -0.70
C ARG A 467 6.87 -8.78 -2.04
N ASP A 468 6.69 -7.47 -2.02
CA ASP A 468 6.69 -6.59 -3.20
C ASP A 468 7.93 -6.84 -4.10
N GLN A 469 7.72 -6.93 -5.41
CA GLN A 469 8.75 -7.20 -6.41
C GLN A 469 9.19 -5.97 -7.22
N ASN A 470 8.55 -4.81 -7.03
CA ASN A 470 8.74 -3.58 -7.81
C ASN A 470 10.24 -3.19 -7.91
N PRO A 471 10.73 -2.80 -9.10
CA PRO A 471 12.13 -2.40 -9.31
C PRO A 471 12.61 -1.28 -8.36
N PHE A 472 11.74 -0.33 -8.00
CA PHE A 472 12.09 0.82 -7.17
C PHE A 472 12.12 0.53 -5.67
N GLY A 473 11.75 -0.68 -5.23
CA GLY A 473 11.63 -0.99 -3.80
C GLY A 473 12.92 -0.95 -2.99
N PHE A 474 14.10 -0.79 -3.61
CA PHE A 474 15.32 -0.47 -2.86
C PHE A 474 15.26 0.91 -2.19
N LEU A 475 14.61 1.89 -2.83
CA LEU A 475 14.50 3.29 -2.38
C LEU A 475 13.51 3.50 -1.22
N TYR A 476 12.54 2.59 -1.05
CA TYR A 476 11.46 2.74 -0.06
C TYR A 476 11.31 1.56 0.92
N SER A 477 12.07 0.46 0.77
CA SER A 477 11.94 -0.73 1.65
C SER A 477 12.40 -0.51 3.09
N GLY A 478 13.25 0.48 3.36
CA GLY A 478 13.69 0.83 4.72
C GLY A 478 12.69 1.68 5.52
N PHE A 479 11.67 2.25 4.88
CA PHE A 479 10.83 3.31 5.45
C PHE A 479 9.44 2.80 5.86
N ARG A 480 8.75 3.57 6.72
CA ARG A 480 7.37 3.29 7.15
C ARG A 480 6.33 3.77 6.12
N ARG A 481 5.06 3.37 6.30
CA ARG A 481 3.92 3.86 5.51
C ARG A 481 3.91 5.39 5.48
N GLY A 482 3.68 5.98 4.31
CA GLY A 482 3.75 7.44 4.09
C GLY A 482 5.17 8.03 3.95
N TRP A 483 6.20 7.37 4.49
CA TRP A 483 7.59 7.87 4.47
C TRP A 483 8.42 7.37 3.28
N GLY A 484 7.85 6.60 2.36
CA GLY A 484 8.58 6.03 1.21
C GLY A 484 9.29 7.06 0.33
N THR A 485 8.84 8.32 0.27
CA THR A 485 9.50 9.40 -0.48
C THR A 485 10.68 10.06 0.24
N TYR A 486 11.04 9.61 1.45
CA TYR A 486 12.04 10.27 2.30
C TYR A 486 13.36 10.55 1.57
N GLU A 487 13.91 9.58 0.84
CA GLU A 487 15.15 9.77 0.06
C GLU A 487 15.05 10.94 -0.91
N SER A 488 13.97 11.03 -1.70
CA SER A 488 13.76 12.14 -2.64
C SER A 488 13.61 13.51 -1.96
N THR A 489 13.07 13.56 -0.74
CA THR A 489 13.03 14.79 0.07
C THR A 489 14.41 15.12 0.66
N TYR A 490 15.18 14.11 1.08
CA TYR A 490 16.52 14.27 1.63
C TYR A 490 17.50 14.81 0.58
N LEU A 491 17.42 14.35 -0.67
CA LEU A 491 18.20 14.91 -1.78
C LEU A 491 17.96 16.42 -1.96
N PHE A 492 16.70 16.86 -1.88
CA PHE A 492 16.34 18.28 -1.96
C PHE A 492 16.85 19.09 -0.76
N ALA A 493 16.73 18.54 0.46
CA ALA A 493 17.28 19.18 1.67
C ALA A 493 18.81 19.34 1.59
N LYS A 494 19.53 18.30 1.13
CA LYS A 494 20.98 18.37 0.90
C LYS A 494 21.34 19.39 -0.19
N LEU A 495 20.56 19.52 -1.27
CA LEU A 495 20.76 20.57 -2.27
C LEU A 495 20.59 21.97 -1.66
N SER A 496 19.59 22.19 -0.81
CA SER A 496 19.44 23.49 -0.14
C SER A 496 20.60 23.81 0.80
N THR A 497 21.11 22.84 1.57
CA THR A 497 22.32 23.03 2.40
C THR A 497 23.55 23.34 1.55
N LEU A 498 23.74 22.61 0.45
CA LEU A 498 24.85 22.77 -0.49
C LEU A 498 24.85 24.17 -1.12
N VAL A 499 23.69 24.64 -1.61
CA VAL A 499 23.54 25.98 -2.18
C VAL A 499 23.76 27.08 -1.11
N ILE A 500 23.26 26.88 0.11
CA ILE A 500 23.48 27.83 1.21
C ILE A 500 24.96 27.93 1.58
N VAL A 501 25.67 26.79 1.72
CA VAL A 501 27.11 26.81 2.05
C VAL A 501 27.92 27.43 0.91
N ALA A 502 27.71 26.99 -0.33
CA ALA A 502 28.47 27.51 -1.47
C ALA A 502 28.27 29.03 -1.67
N ILE A 503 27.08 29.57 -1.40
CA ILE A 503 26.83 31.02 -1.46
C ILE A 503 27.44 31.78 -0.28
N ILE A 504 27.55 31.17 0.91
CA ILE A 504 28.10 31.82 2.12
C ILE A 504 29.63 31.77 2.18
N ASP A 505 30.26 30.94 1.37
CA ASP A 505 31.71 30.81 1.26
C ASP A 505 32.39 32.17 0.93
N PRO A 506 33.48 32.56 1.61
CA PRO A 506 34.22 33.78 1.26
C PRO A 506 35.06 33.64 -0.02
N ASP A 507 35.46 32.43 -0.40
CA ASP A 507 36.45 32.18 -1.46
C ASP A 507 35.79 31.94 -2.83
N ASN A 508 34.83 32.80 -3.17
CA ASN A 508 34.08 32.76 -4.43
C ASN A 508 33.72 34.15 -5.00
N CYS A 509 33.34 34.19 -6.28
CA CYS A 509 33.03 35.45 -6.98
C CYS A 509 31.58 35.94 -6.85
N ALA A 510 30.65 35.12 -6.37
CA ALA A 510 29.26 35.54 -6.17
C ALA A 510 29.09 36.45 -4.93
N THR A 511 29.93 36.27 -3.90
CA THR A 511 29.90 37.09 -2.66
C THR A 511 30.68 38.39 -2.74
N THR A 512 31.52 38.60 -3.76
CA THR A 512 32.38 39.80 -3.90
C THR A 512 31.60 41.13 -4.02
N TYR A 513 30.28 41.07 -4.22
CA TYR A 513 29.37 42.24 -4.24
C TYR A 513 28.42 42.34 -3.03
N LEU A 514 28.45 41.42 -2.06
CA LEU A 514 27.42 41.32 -1.00
C LEU A 514 27.98 41.36 0.44
N TYR A 515 28.52 42.51 0.84
CA TYR A 515 28.80 42.80 2.25
C TYR A 515 27.50 42.90 3.07
N LEU A 516 27.13 41.85 3.82
CA LEU A 516 26.51 41.89 5.18
C LEU A 516 26.00 40.51 5.65
N CYS A 517 26.79 39.77 6.46
CA CYS A 517 26.32 38.92 7.60
C CYS A 517 27.45 38.07 8.25
N GLU A 518 28.28 38.65 9.12
CA GLU A 518 29.38 37.93 9.81
C GLU A 518 28.93 36.98 10.96
N TRP A 519 27.63 36.80 11.18
CA TRP A 519 27.10 36.30 12.47
C TRP A 519 26.48 34.89 12.50
N VAL A 520 26.35 34.19 11.37
CA VAL A 520 25.71 32.85 11.33
C VAL A 520 26.73 31.69 11.38
N SER A 521 27.98 31.89 10.97
CA SER A 521 29.00 30.83 10.91
C SER A 521 29.53 30.39 12.30
N ARG A 522 29.69 31.33 13.24
CA ARG A 522 30.45 31.09 14.49
C ARG A 522 29.81 30.09 15.47
N MET A 523 28.51 29.79 15.35
CA MET A 523 27.84 28.86 16.28
C MET A 523 28.14 27.38 15.99
N ASN A 524 28.50 27.02 14.75
CA ASN A 524 29.01 25.69 14.42
C ASN A 524 30.45 25.51 14.92
N TYR A 525 31.28 26.55 14.74
CA TYR A 525 32.66 26.57 15.23
C TYR A 525 32.76 26.32 16.74
N VAL A 526 31.92 26.93 17.58
CA VAL A 526 31.99 26.73 19.04
C VAL A 526 31.77 25.26 19.44
N THR A 527 30.90 24.51 18.75
CA THR A 527 30.65 23.09 19.08
C THR A 527 31.76 22.17 18.58
N THR A 528 32.28 22.35 17.37
CA THR A 528 33.46 21.60 16.89
C THR A 528 34.72 21.96 17.69
N SER A 529 34.92 23.24 18.02
CA SER A 529 36.05 23.68 18.84
C SER A 529 35.95 23.24 20.29
N THR A 530 34.76 22.95 20.84
CA THR A 530 34.65 22.34 22.18
C THR A 530 35.19 20.90 22.17
N VAL A 531 34.89 20.13 21.12
CA VAL A 531 35.44 18.77 20.94
C VAL A 531 36.94 18.82 20.64
N ALA A 532 37.38 19.73 19.77
CA ALA A 532 38.81 19.92 19.49
C ALA A 532 39.58 20.43 20.71
N LEU A 533 39.00 21.29 21.54
CA LEU A 533 39.63 21.77 22.78
C LEU A 533 39.85 20.64 23.79
N LEU A 534 38.92 19.68 23.90
CA LEU A 534 39.12 18.47 24.69
C LEU A 534 40.25 17.56 24.13
N VAL A 535 40.57 17.70 22.84
CA VAL A 535 41.72 17.06 22.16
C VAL A 535 43.00 17.92 22.21
N VAL A 536 42.91 19.21 22.57
CA VAL A 536 44.08 20.09 22.76
C VAL A 536 44.48 20.21 24.23
N LEU A 537 43.57 19.96 25.17
CA LEU A 537 43.82 19.97 26.63
C LEU A 537 44.44 18.67 27.18
N ASP A 538 45.05 17.85 26.31
CA ASP A 538 45.78 16.61 26.63
C ASP A 538 45.11 15.66 27.66
N VAL A 539 43.78 15.55 27.59
CA VAL A 539 43.02 14.62 28.45
C VAL A 539 43.38 13.17 28.07
N PRO A 540 43.87 12.33 29.00
CA PRO A 540 44.47 11.04 28.66
C PRO A 540 43.47 10.07 28.02
N GLY A 541 43.76 9.63 26.79
CA GLY A 541 42.95 8.69 26.02
C GLY A 541 42.54 9.14 24.60
N GLN A 542 43.18 10.17 24.04
CA GLN A 542 42.73 10.83 22.81
C GLN A 542 42.62 9.92 21.57
N ASP A 543 43.60 9.04 21.31
CA ASP A 543 43.55 8.10 20.17
C ASP A 543 42.34 7.15 20.25
N ILE A 544 41.95 6.79 21.47
CA ILE A 544 40.78 5.96 21.74
C ILE A 544 39.51 6.76 21.43
N LEU A 545 39.45 8.05 21.78
CA LEU A 545 38.30 8.92 21.50
C LEU A 545 38.13 9.21 20.00
N ASN A 546 39.20 9.66 19.34
CA ASN A 546 39.14 10.18 17.97
C ASN A 546 39.03 9.06 16.92
N SER A 547 39.66 7.90 17.17
CA SER A 547 39.53 6.73 16.30
C SER A 547 38.50 5.74 16.83
N TYR A 548 38.79 5.03 17.93
CA TYR A 548 38.01 3.85 18.33
C TYR A 548 36.59 4.17 18.79
N VAL A 549 36.36 5.26 19.53
CA VAL A 549 35.03 5.69 19.98
C VAL A 549 34.25 6.31 18.83
N LEU A 550 34.88 7.09 17.94
CA LEU A 550 34.19 7.62 16.75
C LEU A 550 33.78 6.48 15.80
N TYR A 551 34.68 5.55 15.49
CA TYR A 551 34.35 4.36 14.70
C TYR A 551 33.35 3.44 15.42
N ALA A 552 33.42 3.28 16.74
CA ALA A 552 32.39 2.55 17.50
C ALA A 552 31.04 3.25 17.42
N ILE A 553 30.97 4.60 17.50
CA ILE A 553 29.75 5.36 17.32
C ILE A 553 29.20 5.16 15.90
N TYR A 554 30.02 5.18 14.85
CA TYR A 554 29.59 4.86 13.48
C TYR A 554 29.12 3.39 13.35
N ILE A 555 29.86 2.42 13.88
CA ILE A 555 29.51 1.00 13.85
C ILE A 555 28.24 0.71 14.65
N ILE A 556 27.99 1.43 15.75
CA ILE A 556 26.76 1.30 16.55
C ILE A 556 25.60 2.01 15.84
N THR A 557 25.72 3.30 15.50
CA THR A 557 24.61 4.08 14.91
C THR A 557 24.17 3.56 13.54
N TYR A 558 25.10 3.14 12.67
CA TYR A 558 24.77 2.59 11.36
C TYR A 558 24.60 1.05 11.39
N GLY A 559 25.33 0.34 12.25
CA GLY A 559 25.23 -1.12 12.39
C GLY A 559 23.98 -1.62 13.12
N LEU A 560 23.39 -0.83 14.03
CA LEU A 560 22.08 -1.15 14.63
C LEU A 560 20.92 -1.23 13.61
N SER A 561 21.15 -0.79 12.37
CA SER A 561 20.22 -0.93 11.24
C SER A 561 19.99 -2.39 10.79
N PHE A 562 20.93 -3.31 11.05
CA PHE A 562 20.88 -4.66 10.46
C PHE A 562 19.86 -5.58 11.14
N CYS A 563 19.05 -6.27 10.32
CA CYS A 563 18.01 -7.20 10.79
C CYS A 563 18.53 -8.34 11.67
N PHE A 564 19.81 -8.72 11.54
CA PHE A 564 20.45 -9.71 12.41
C PHE A 564 20.45 -9.26 13.88
N ILE A 565 20.72 -7.98 14.14
CA ILE A 565 20.74 -7.44 15.50
C ILE A 565 19.33 -7.45 16.12
N ARG A 566 18.26 -7.26 15.35
CA ARG A 566 16.88 -7.35 15.92
C ARG A 566 16.58 -8.73 16.51
N ARG A 567 17.01 -9.81 15.85
CA ARG A 567 16.89 -11.19 16.38
C ARG A 567 17.80 -11.42 17.59
N LEU A 568 19.03 -10.90 17.55
CA LEU A 568 19.96 -10.96 18.69
C LEU A 568 19.39 -10.21 19.91
N VAL A 569 18.82 -9.02 19.69
CA VAL A 569 18.14 -8.20 20.70
C VAL A 569 16.93 -8.91 21.29
N LYS A 570 16.05 -9.56 20.50
CA LYS A 570 14.93 -10.33 21.09
C LYS A 570 15.42 -11.49 21.97
N ARG A 571 16.53 -12.14 21.61
CA ARG A 571 17.18 -13.18 22.45
C ARG A 571 17.84 -12.62 23.72
N LEU A 572 18.43 -11.42 23.66
CA LEU A 572 19.06 -10.76 24.81
C LEU A 572 18.03 -10.13 25.78
N THR A 573 16.99 -9.49 25.25
CA THR A 573 15.89 -8.86 26.01
C THR A 573 14.83 -9.86 26.48
N ARG A 574 14.80 -11.07 25.89
CA ARG A 574 13.87 -12.17 26.20
C ARG A 574 12.38 -11.78 26.08
N ARG A 575 12.08 -10.87 25.14
CA ARG A 575 10.73 -10.38 24.85
C ARG A 575 9.84 -11.50 24.30
N ILE A 576 8.66 -11.65 24.88
CA ILE A 576 7.54 -12.42 24.32
C ILE A 576 6.68 -11.44 23.51
N ASP A 577 6.37 -11.80 22.27
CA ASP A 577 5.58 -10.99 21.35
C ASP A 577 4.14 -11.53 21.21
N PHE A 578 3.16 -10.62 21.10
CA PHE A 578 1.76 -10.90 20.81
C PHE A 578 1.23 -9.99 19.67
N SER A 579 0.33 -10.51 18.83
CA SER A 579 -0.40 -9.80 17.75
C SER A 579 -1.76 -9.24 18.17
N LEU A 580 -2.20 -9.59 19.38
CA LEU A 580 -3.44 -9.14 20.01
C LEU A 580 -3.14 -8.50 21.37
N ASP A 581 -3.99 -7.58 21.83
CA ASP A 581 -4.02 -7.17 23.25
C ASP A 581 -4.72 -8.27 24.05
N VAL A 582 -4.04 -9.40 24.23
CA VAL A 582 -4.59 -10.61 24.86
C VAL A 582 -5.04 -10.35 26.30
N PHE A 583 -4.47 -9.34 26.96
CA PHE A 583 -4.85 -8.95 28.33
C PHE A 583 -6.05 -7.98 28.39
N SER A 584 -6.57 -7.49 27.26
CA SER A 584 -7.74 -6.60 27.26
C SER A 584 -9.05 -7.32 27.64
N PRO A 585 -9.94 -6.71 28.43
CA PRO A 585 -11.30 -7.21 28.66
C PRO A 585 -12.19 -7.08 27.41
N ARG A 586 -11.79 -6.24 26.44
CA ARG A 586 -12.50 -6.05 25.16
C ARG A 586 -12.18 -7.10 24.10
N LEU A 587 -11.31 -8.07 24.39
CA LEU A 587 -11.08 -9.18 23.49
C LEU A 587 -12.38 -9.98 23.38
N LEU A 588 -12.89 -10.16 22.17
CA LEU A 588 -14.13 -10.92 21.95
C LEU A 588 -13.83 -12.41 22.19
N ILE A 589 -14.12 -12.88 23.41
CA ILE A 589 -13.87 -14.26 23.89
C ILE A 589 -15.15 -15.10 24.04
N SER A 590 -16.31 -14.52 23.73
CA SER A 590 -17.60 -15.23 23.70
C SER A 590 -17.67 -16.27 22.56
N PHE A 591 -18.69 -17.13 22.62
CA PHE A 591 -18.90 -18.22 21.66
C PHE A 591 -18.77 -17.77 20.19
N LEU A 592 -18.09 -18.59 19.37
CA LEU A 592 -17.78 -18.32 17.96
C LEU A 592 -16.93 -17.05 17.72
N SER A 593 -16.05 -16.71 18.66
CA SER A 593 -15.18 -15.52 18.60
C SER A 593 -14.50 -15.34 17.23
N PRO A 594 -14.37 -14.10 16.72
CA PRO A 594 -13.77 -13.86 15.40
C PRO A 594 -12.35 -14.37 15.26
N HIS A 595 -11.56 -14.35 16.35
CA HIS A 595 -10.16 -14.79 16.35
C HIS A 595 -10.04 -16.32 16.29
N VAL A 596 -10.82 -17.08 17.07
CA VAL A 596 -10.80 -18.56 17.01
C VAL A 596 -11.47 -19.06 15.73
N LYS A 597 -12.56 -18.42 15.28
CA LYS A 597 -13.15 -18.69 13.96
C LYS A 597 -12.11 -18.51 12.84
N ARG A 598 -11.28 -17.46 12.90
CA ARG A 598 -10.19 -17.29 11.94
C ARG A 598 -9.16 -18.43 12.03
N ARG A 599 -8.55 -18.61 13.20
CA ARG A 599 -7.38 -19.49 13.45
C ARG A 599 -7.67 -20.99 13.40
N ILE A 600 -8.94 -21.39 13.49
CA ILE A 600 -9.34 -22.79 13.38
C ILE A 600 -10.11 -23.06 12.10
N TRP A 601 -11.17 -22.29 11.80
CA TRP A 601 -12.07 -22.60 10.69
C TRP A 601 -11.56 -22.06 9.35
N GLN A 602 -11.36 -20.75 9.27
CA GLN A 602 -10.99 -20.06 8.03
C GLN A 602 -9.60 -20.50 7.55
N GLU A 603 -8.64 -20.56 8.46
CA GLU A 603 -7.29 -21.08 8.18
C GLU A 603 -7.33 -22.52 7.64
N SER A 604 -8.19 -23.40 8.18
CA SER A 604 -8.35 -24.76 7.65
C SER A 604 -8.95 -24.78 6.25
N ILE A 605 -9.90 -23.92 5.92
CA ILE A 605 -10.49 -23.84 4.58
C ILE A 605 -9.46 -23.32 3.56
N THR A 606 -8.76 -22.22 3.86
CA THR A 606 -7.74 -21.66 2.97
C THR A 606 -6.57 -22.64 2.79
N ALA A 607 -6.09 -23.28 3.86
CA ALA A 607 -5.06 -24.31 3.78
C ALA A 607 -5.53 -25.53 2.96
N LEU A 608 -6.78 -25.97 3.10
CA LEU A 608 -7.32 -27.08 2.32
C LEU A 608 -7.37 -26.75 0.82
N ILE A 609 -7.83 -25.56 0.44
CA ILE A 609 -7.92 -25.11 -0.95
C ILE A 609 -6.51 -24.97 -1.57
N LEU A 610 -5.59 -24.28 -0.88
CA LEU A 610 -4.27 -23.97 -1.42
C LEU A 610 -3.27 -25.14 -1.40
N THR A 611 -3.46 -26.15 -0.53
CA THR A 611 -2.58 -27.35 -0.51
C THR A 611 -3.06 -28.49 -1.40
N SER A 612 -4.34 -28.51 -1.81
CA SER A 612 -4.89 -29.63 -2.60
C SER A 612 -4.51 -29.52 -4.08
N PRO A 613 -4.08 -30.62 -4.74
CA PRO A 613 -3.34 -30.55 -6.00
C PRO A 613 -4.14 -29.96 -7.17
N ASP A 614 -5.46 -30.19 -7.20
CA ASP A 614 -6.38 -29.75 -8.26
C ASP A 614 -6.96 -28.34 -8.02
N CYS A 615 -6.84 -27.84 -6.79
CA CYS A 615 -7.42 -26.58 -6.33
C CYS A 615 -6.39 -25.46 -6.15
N LYS A 616 -5.13 -25.79 -5.88
CA LYS A 616 -4.04 -24.82 -5.63
C LYS A 616 -3.78 -23.87 -6.81
N ILE A 617 -3.14 -22.75 -6.50
CA ILE A 617 -2.68 -21.78 -7.51
C ILE A 617 -1.56 -22.41 -8.36
N PRO A 618 -1.57 -22.28 -9.70
CA PRO A 618 -0.49 -22.78 -10.56
C PRO A 618 0.83 -22.06 -10.27
N SER A 619 1.97 -22.78 -10.23
CA SER A 619 3.28 -22.18 -9.92
C SER A 619 3.82 -21.20 -10.97
N SER A 620 3.17 -21.10 -12.13
CA SER A 620 3.43 -20.09 -13.17
C SER A 620 2.63 -18.79 -12.97
N GLN A 621 1.61 -18.80 -12.12
CA GLN A 621 0.62 -17.73 -12.04
C GLN A 621 1.11 -16.55 -11.20
N THR A 622 1.14 -15.35 -11.77
CA THR A 622 1.43 -14.13 -11.01
C THR A 622 0.14 -13.52 -10.48
N MET A 623 0.01 -13.38 -9.17
CA MET A 623 -1.17 -12.78 -8.53
C MET A 623 -1.21 -11.25 -8.70
N THR A 624 -1.47 -10.81 -9.93
CA THR A 624 -1.53 -9.41 -10.35
C THR A 624 -2.97 -8.93 -10.47
N PHE A 625 -3.31 -7.83 -9.81
CA PHE A 625 -4.66 -7.28 -9.78
C PHE A 625 -4.73 -5.93 -10.50
N ALA A 626 -5.79 -5.69 -11.26
CA ALA A 626 -6.23 -4.34 -11.61
C ALA A 626 -6.83 -3.69 -10.35
N GLN A 627 -6.33 -2.52 -9.98
CA GLN A 627 -6.69 -1.80 -8.76
C GLN A 627 -6.80 -0.30 -9.02
N ALA A 628 -7.84 0.31 -8.44
CA ALA A 628 -8.05 1.75 -8.43
C ALA A 628 -6.91 2.50 -7.72
N ARG A 629 -6.76 3.82 -7.94
CA ARG A 629 -5.74 4.61 -7.23
C ARG A 629 -6.09 4.78 -5.77
N GLU A 630 -7.36 5.08 -5.49
CA GLU A 630 -7.84 5.50 -4.16
C GLU A 630 -8.94 4.56 -3.63
N PHE A 631 -8.89 3.30 -4.09
CA PHE A 631 -9.91 2.27 -3.88
C PHE A 631 -11.29 2.64 -4.48
N GLU A 632 -11.27 3.45 -5.55
CA GLU A 632 -12.47 3.91 -6.28
C GLU A 632 -13.32 2.75 -6.80
N PHE A 633 -12.69 1.65 -7.24
CA PHE A 633 -13.36 0.45 -7.75
C PHE A 633 -12.71 -0.85 -7.22
N PRO A 634 -13.42 -1.99 -7.18
CA PRO A 634 -12.94 -3.24 -6.57
C PRO A 634 -11.74 -3.89 -7.31
N PRO A 635 -10.91 -4.69 -6.63
CA PRO A 635 -9.78 -5.37 -7.26
C PRO A 635 -10.23 -6.54 -8.15
N TYR A 636 -9.55 -6.73 -9.29
CA TYR A 636 -9.81 -7.83 -10.22
C TYR A 636 -8.51 -8.52 -10.63
N LEU A 637 -8.42 -9.84 -10.47
CA LEU A 637 -7.24 -10.66 -10.83
C LEU A 637 -7.08 -10.72 -12.35
N LEU A 638 -5.86 -10.57 -12.85
CA LEU A 638 -5.53 -10.63 -14.28
C LEU A 638 -4.92 -11.99 -14.67
N ASP A 639 -5.05 -12.38 -15.94
CA ASP A 639 -4.65 -13.69 -16.51
C ASP A 639 -5.11 -14.89 -15.69
N PHE A 640 -6.38 -14.92 -15.26
CA PHE A 640 -6.93 -16.01 -14.46
C PHE A 640 -6.75 -17.39 -15.13
N ALA A 641 -5.99 -18.28 -14.48
CA ALA A 641 -5.58 -19.57 -15.01
C ALA A 641 -6.56 -20.72 -14.70
N GLY A 642 -7.69 -20.43 -14.05
CA GLY A 642 -8.78 -21.38 -13.86
C GLY A 642 -8.76 -22.20 -12.58
N SER A 643 -7.96 -21.87 -11.55
CA SER A 643 -7.95 -22.61 -10.28
C SER A 643 -8.91 -22.05 -9.21
N PRO A 644 -9.54 -22.91 -8.39
CA PRO A 644 -10.29 -22.49 -7.20
C PRO A 644 -9.47 -21.66 -6.21
N GLY A 645 -8.17 -21.92 -6.08
CA GLY A 645 -7.26 -21.19 -5.20
C GLY A 645 -7.05 -19.74 -5.61
N GLU A 646 -6.88 -19.48 -6.92
CA GLU A 646 -6.83 -18.11 -7.45
C GLU A 646 -8.11 -17.34 -7.12
N ARG A 647 -9.27 -17.98 -7.32
CA ARG A 647 -10.59 -17.39 -7.04
C ARG A 647 -10.85 -17.17 -5.56
N HIS A 648 -10.40 -18.09 -4.70
CA HIS A 648 -10.49 -17.94 -3.25
C HIS A 648 -9.66 -16.72 -2.79
N VAL A 649 -8.43 -16.59 -3.28
CA VAL A 649 -7.57 -15.42 -2.99
C VAL A 649 -8.13 -14.14 -3.60
N GLU A 650 -8.68 -14.16 -4.81
CA GLU A 650 -9.35 -12.99 -5.42
C GLU A 650 -10.57 -12.55 -4.60
N ASN A 651 -11.42 -13.49 -4.16
CA ASN A 651 -12.56 -13.19 -3.30
C ASN A 651 -12.11 -12.64 -1.92
N LEU A 652 -11.05 -13.20 -1.33
CA LEU A 652 -10.45 -12.67 -0.09
C LEU A 652 -9.87 -11.27 -0.30
N LYS A 653 -9.22 -11.02 -1.45
CA LYS A 653 -8.67 -9.71 -1.82
C LYS A 653 -9.76 -8.66 -1.95
N ILE A 654 -10.88 -9.00 -2.62
CA ILE A 654 -12.06 -8.14 -2.69
C ILE A 654 -12.62 -7.85 -1.30
N LEU A 655 -12.74 -8.86 -0.42
CA LEU A 655 -13.19 -8.68 0.96
C LEU A 655 -12.27 -7.76 1.80
N ARG A 656 -10.94 -7.81 1.56
CA ARG A 656 -9.93 -6.94 2.19
C ARG A 656 -10.00 -5.49 1.69
N GLU A 657 -10.35 -5.24 0.42
CA GLU A 657 -10.47 -3.87 -0.11
C GLU A 657 -11.87 -3.24 0.11
N VAL A 658 -12.95 -4.03 -0.01
CA VAL A 658 -14.36 -3.56 0.01
C VAL A 658 -15.01 -3.66 1.40
N GLY A 659 -14.60 -4.63 2.23
CA GLY A 659 -15.17 -4.86 3.56
C GLY A 659 -16.45 -5.72 3.58
N SER A 660 -16.80 -6.22 4.77
CA SER A 660 -17.78 -7.31 4.93
C SER A 660 -19.25 -6.88 4.78
N PHE A 661 -19.55 -5.59 4.86
CA PHE A 661 -20.90 -5.08 4.63
C PHE A 661 -21.24 -5.09 3.13
N GLU A 662 -20.46 -4.35 2.33
CA GLU A 662 -20.65 -4.24 0.89
C GLU A 662 -20.42 -5.59 0.17
N TYR A 663 -19.49 -6.43 0.63
CA TYR A 663 -19.34 -7.81 0.12
C TYR A 663 -20.65 -8.62 0.29
N ARG A 664 -21.28 -8.58 1.47
CA ARG A 664 -22.53 -9.34 1.72
C ARG A 664 -23.72 -8.76 0.96
N LYS A 665 -23.80 -7.42 0.84
CA LYS A 665 -24.79 -6.71 0.03
C LYS A 665 -24.69 -7.06 -1.46
N ALA A 666 -23.47 -7.10 -2.02
CA ALA A 666 -23.24 -7.54 -3.40
C ALA A 666 -23.56 -9.03 -3.61
N ALA A 667 -23.20 -9.90 -2.66
CA ALA A 667 -23.55 -11.32 -2.73
C ALA A 667 -25.07 -11.56 -2.66
N ALA A 668 -25.79 -10.75 -1.89
CA ALA A 668 -27.26 -10.76 -1.81
C ALA A 668 -27.93 -10.23 -3.09
N LEU A 669 -27.37 -9.21 -3.75
CA LEU A 669 -27.86 -8.74 -5.05
C LEU A 669 -27.77 -9.84 -6.13
N ILE A 670 -26.69 -10.61 -6.13
CA ILE A 670 -26.45 -11.68 -7.12
C ILE A 670 -27.25 -12.95 -6.81
N SER A 671 -27.44 -13.30 -5.53
CA SER A 671 -28.05 -14.58 -5.11
C SER A 671 -29.49 -14.47 -4.60
N GLY A 672 -29.98 -13.26 -4.35
CA GLY A 672 -31.27 -12.98 -3.71
C GLY A 672 -32.41 -12.69 -4.69
N PRO A 673 -33.49 -11.99 -4.26
CA PRO A 673 -34.69 -11.78 -5.08
C PRO A 673 -34.41 -10.94 -6.35
N ASP A 674 -33.59 -9.89 -6.22
CA ASP A 674 -33.22 -9.00 -7.34
C ASP A 674 -32.27 -9.64 -8.36
N SER A 675 -31.77 -10.86 -8.12
CA SER A 675 -30.85 -11.57 -9.03
C SER A 675 -31.36 -11.62 -10.47
N LYS A 676 -32.66 -11.82 -10.69
CA LYS A 676 -33.30 -11.84 -12.02
C LYS A 676 -33.42 -10.45 -12.68
N ARG A 677 -33.37 -9.36 -11.91
CA ARG A 677 -33.33 -7.97 -12.40
C ARG A 677 -31.89 -7.61 -12.74
N TYR A 678 -30.98 -7.77 -11.77
CA TYR A 678 -29.54 -7.56 -11.93
C TYR A 678 -28.94 -8.34 -13.10
N ARG A 679 -29.19 -9.66 -13.23
CA ARG A 679 -28.59 -10.51 -14.27
C ARG A 679 -29.01 -10.13 -15.70
N ARG A 680 -30.15 -9.45 -15.88
CA ARG A 680 -30.54 -8.88 -17.18
C ARG A 680 -29.65 -7.69 -17.53
N MET A 681 -29.42 -6.78 -16.58
CA MET A 681 -28.54 -5.63 -16.77
C MET A 681 -27.07 -6.03 -16.93
N GLU A 682 -26.59 -7.02 -16.17
CA GLU A 682 -25.25 -7.59 -16.33
C GLU A 682 -25.00 -8.05 -17.79
N VAL A 683 -25.94 -8.81 -18.36
CA VAL A 683 -25.82 -9.36 -19.71
C VAL A 683 -25.83 -8.25 -20.76
N GLU A 684 -26.71 -7.25 -20.65
CA GLU A 684 -26.76 -6.12 -21.61
C GLU A 684 -25.49 -5.26 -21.53
N ILE A 685 -25.02 -4.94 -20.31
CA ILE A 685 -23.78 -4.18 -20.10
C ILE A 685 -22.58 -4.89 -20.73
N GLN A 686 -22.34 -6.17 -20.36
CA GLN A 686 -21.20 -6.94 -20.87
C GLN A 686 -21.24 -7.11 -22.40
N LYS A 687 -22.43 -7.29 -22.98
CA LYS A 687 -22.61 -7.60 -24.41
C LYS A 687 -22.60 -6.35 -25.30
N HIS A 688 -23.07 -5.21 -24.82
CA HIS A 688 -23.32 -4.03 -25.67
C HIS A 688 -22.65 -2.73 -25.20
N PHE A 689 -22.30 -2.59 -23.92
CA PHE A 689 -21.87 -1.32 -23.33
C PHE A 689 -20.51 -1.37 -22.62
N VAL A 690 -19.77 -2.48 -22.70
CA VAL A 690 -18.34 -2.52 -22.33
C VAL A 690 -17.46 -2.06 -23.51
N GLY A 691 -16.35 -1.38 -23.22
CA GLY A 691 -15.40 -0.85 -24.19
C GLY A 691 -15.60 0.63 -24.54
N PRO A 692 -14.98 1.10 -25.64
CA PRO A 692 -15.01 2.50 -26.04
C PRO A 692 -16.38 2.98 -26.50
N ASP A 693 -16.56 4.30 -26.47
CA ASP A 693 -17.77 5.05 -26.82
C ASP A 693 -18.98 4.71 -25.95
N SER A 694 -18.71 4.28 -24.73
CA SER A 694 -19.70 4.30 -23.65
C SER A 694 -20.01 5.74 -23.26
N TYR A 695 -21.22 5.96 -22.77
CA TYR A 695 -21.72 7.27 -22.32
C TYR A 695 -22.13 7.17 -20.85
N TRP A 696 -21.90 8.22 -20.06
CA TRP A 696 -22.49 8.36 -18.74
C TRP A 696 -22.69 9.83 -18.39
N HIS A 697 -23.92 10.20 -18.05
CA HIS A 697 -24.26 11.50 -17.48
C HIS A 697 -24.81 11.28 -16.08
N ASP A 698 -24.01 11.68 -15.08
CA ASP A 698 -24.43 11.66 -13.67
C ASP A 698 -25.25 12.91 -13.36
N ASN A 699 -26.53 12.71 -13.05
CA ASN A 699 -27.52 13.75 -12.77
C ASN A 699 -27.34 14.42 -11.39
N GLY A 700 -26.54 13.85 -10.48
CA GLY A 700 -26.43 14.33 -9.09
C GLY A 700 -25.39 15.43 -8.84
N ASP A 701 -24.57 15.74 -9.84
CA ASP A 701 -23.29 16.43 -9.64
C ASP A 701 -23.34 17.86 -10.22
N LEU A 702 -23.53 18.85 -9.34
CA LEU A 702 -23.70 20.29 -9.64
C LEU A 702 -22.40 20.99 -10.06
N VAL A 703 -21.62 20.38 -10.96
CA VAL A 703 -20.32 20.89 -11.43
C VAL A 703 -20.48 21.57 -12.79
N PRO A 704 -20.21 22.89 -12.91
CA PRO A 704 -20.22 23.59 -14.19
C PRO A 704 -19.16 23.05 -15.18
N GLU A 705 -19.36 23.34 -16.47
CA GLU A 705 -18.37 23.14 -17.55
C GLU A 705 -17.84 21.69 -17.75
N ARG A 706 -18.66 20.67 -17.49
CA ARG A 706 -18.38 19.29 -17.93
C ARG A 706 -18.35 19.22 -19.47
N SER A 707 -17.17 18.98 -20.06
CA SER A 707 -16.98 18.86 -21.52
C SER A 707 -16.90 17.40 -21.99
N GLY A 708 -18.05 16.86 -22.42
CA GLY A 708 -18.17 15.56 -23.06
C GLY A 708 -18.38 14.38 -22.09
N PHE A 709 -19.47 13.64 -22.29
CA PHE A 709 -19.91 12.51 -21.45
C PHE A 709 -19.50 11.12 -21.98
N PHE A 710 -18.62 11.08 -22.97
CA PHE A 710 -18.12 9.85 -23.61
C PHE A 710 -16.81 9.37 -23.01
N GLY A 711 -16.54 8.07 -23.15
CA GLY A 711 -15.38 7.41 -22.57
C GLY A 711 -15.25 5.94 -22.96
N ASN A 712 -14.44 5.22 -22.18
CA ASN A 712 -14.23 3.77 -22.25
C ASN A 712 -14.68 3.15 -20.91
N ALA A 713 -15.57 2.16 -20.99
CA ALA A 713 -16.12 1.48 -19.81
C ALA A 713 -15.63 0.03 -19.70
N TRP A 714 -15.44 -0.46 -18.48
CA TRP A 714 -15.21 -1.87 -18.21
C TRP A 714 -16.06 -2.36 -17.04
N TYR A 715 -16.36 -3.66 -17.06
CA TYR A 715 -17.24 -4.29 -16.08
C TYR A 715 -16.44 -5.12 -15.09
N ILE A 716 -16.65 -4.86 -13.80
CA ILE A 716 -16.16 -5.66 -12.70
C ILE A 716 -17.36 -6.41 -12.12
N PRO A 717 -17.35 -7.76 -12.09
CA PRO A 717 -18.52 -8.54 -11.70
C PRO A 717 -18.79 -8.56 -10.19
N PHE A 718 -17.79 -8.29 -9.35
CA PHE A 718 -17.98 -8.39 -7.90
C PHE A 718 -17.12 -7.44 -7.04
N PRO A 719 -17.75 -6.59 -6.20
CA PRO A 719 -19.11 -6.09 -6.35
C PRO A 719 -19.44 -5.68 -7.79
N PRO A 720 -20.69 -5.85 -8.25
CA PRO A 720 -21.10 -5.39 -9.56
C PRO A 720 -20.79 -3.90 -9.75
N THR A 721 -19.95 -3.57 -10.74
CA THR A 721 -19.48 -2.20 -10.95
C THR A 721 -19.12 -1.98 -12.41
N VAL A 722 -19.71 -0.96 -13.03
CA VAL A 722 -19.18 -0.38 -14.28
C VAL A 722 -18.21 0.73 -13.89
N VAL A 723 -16.96 0.58 -14.29
CA VAL A 723 -15.95 1.64 -14.20
C VAL A 723 -15.88 2.34 -15.54
N MET A 724 -16.02 3.65 -15.53
CA MET A 724 -16.13 4.48 -16.72
C MET A 724 -15.03 5.53 -16.71
N ARG A 725 -14.09 5.45 -17.67
CA ARG A 725 -13.07 6.48 -17.88
C ARG A 725 -13.46 7.39 -19.03
N TYR A 726 -13.74 8.65 -18.71
CA TYR A 726 -14.10 9.67 -19.68
C TYR A 726 -12.95 10.01 -20.65
N ASP A 727 -13.29 10.69 -21.74
CA ASP A 727 -12.36 11.13 -22.77
C ASP A 727 -11.38 12.24 -22.30
N ASP A 728 -11.69 12.96 -21.20
CA ASP A 728 -10.77 13.88 -20.52
C ASP A 728 -9.72 13.16 -19.65
N GLY A 729 -9.99 11.90 -19.30
CA GLY A 729 -9.17 11.04 -18.44
C GLY A 729 -9.68 10.86 -17.01
N ARG A 730 -10.76 11.55 -16.58
CA ARG A 730 -11.45 11.32 -15.30
C ARG A 730 -12.08 9.93 -15.25
N LEU A 731 -12.35 9.45 -14.04
CA LEU A 731 -12.93 8.14 -13.77
C LEU A 731 -14.20 8.30 -12.91
N SER A 732 -15.24 7.53 -13.23
CA SER A 732 -16.49 7.43 -12.49
C SER A 732 -16.88 5.96 -12.28
N VAL A 733 -17.65 5.69 -11.22
CA VAL A 733 -17.87 4.32 -10.70
C VAL A 733 -19.35 4.07 -10.42
N ILE A 734 -19.99 3.38 -11.35
CA ILE A 734 -21.43 3.11 -11.37
C ILE A 734 -21.66 1.74 -10.73
N HIS A 735 -22.34 1.71 -9.58
CA HIS A 735 -22.35 0.52 -8.71
C HIS A 735 -23.69 0.21 -8.03
N THR A 736 -24.66 1.14 -7.98
CA THR A 736 -26.01 0.80 -7.52
C THR A 736 -26.83 0.23 -8.67
N LEU A 737 -27.85 -0.60 -8.36
CA LEU A 737 -28.68 -1.22 -9.38
C LEU A 737 -29.45 -0.19 -10.23
N ASN A 738 -29.85 0.94 -9.63
CA ASN A 738 -30.57 1.99 -10.34
C ASN A 738 -29.64 2.74 -11.31
N ASP A 739 -28.42 3.06 -10.90
CA ASP A 739 -27.46 3.75 -11.77
C ASP A 739 -27.01 2.86 -12.94
N LEU A 740 -26.92 1.54 -12.71
CA LEU A 740 -26.64 0.55 -13.76
C LEU A 740 -27.81 0.43 -14.77
N GLU A 741 -29.06 0.58 -14.33
CA GLU A 741 -30.24 0.63 -15.20
C GLU A 741 -30.30 1.95 -16.00
N GLU A 742 -30.05 3.09 -15.35
CA GLU A 742 -29.96 4.41 -15.99
C GLU A 742 -28.80 4.46 -17.01
N TYR A 743 -27.66 3.86 -16.69
CA TYR A 743 -26.53 3.72 -17.63
C TYR A 743 -26.93 2.93 -18.88
N VAL A 744 -27.65 1.81 -18.72
CA VAL A 744 -28.21 1.06 -19.86
C VAL A 744 -29.22 1.89 -20.64
N ALA A 745 -30.08 2.66 -19.98
CA ALA A 745 -31.07 3.52 -20.62
C ALA A 745 -30.41 4.64 -21.46
N GLN A 746 -29.47 5.38 -20.88
CA GLN A 746 -28.72 6.44 -21.57
C GLN A 746 -27.96 5.89 -22.80
N ASN A 747 -27.26 4.77 -22.65
CA ASN A 747 -26.52 4.13 -23.75
C ASN A 747 -27.41 3.50 -24.83
N SER A 748 -28.67 3.20 -24.49
CA SER A 748 -29.70 2.73 -25.42
C SER A 748 -30.45 3.89 -26.11
N SER A 749 -30.22 5.14 -25.70
CA SER A 749 -30.90 6.29 -26.29
C SER A 749 -30.45 6.55 -27.72
N ARG A 750 -31.40 6.91 -28.60
CA ARG A 750 -31.13 7.17 -30.02
C ARG A 750 -30.19 8.36 -30.26
N ALA A 751 -30.09 9.29 -29.30
CA ALA A 751 -29.16 10.41 -29.35
C ALA A 751 -27.71 9.93 -29.14
N VAL A 752 -27.47 9.14 -28.09
CA VAL A 752 -26.14 8.56 -27.79
C VAL A 752 -25.70 7.60 -28.88
N GLN A 753 -26.62 6.76 -29.40
CA GLN A 753 -26.33 5.85 -30.51
C GLN A 753 -25.78 6.58 -31.76
N ARG A 754 -26.39 7.68 -32.18
CA ARG A 754 -25.89 8.49 -33.31
C ARG A 754 -24.50 9.08 -33.07
N LYS A 755 -24.23 9.56 -31.85
CA LYS A 755 -22.91 10.09 -31.47
C LYS A 755 -21.85 8.96 -31.45
N ARG A 756 -22.22 7.75 -31.03
CA ARG A 756 -21.39 6.53 -31.14
C ARG A 756 -21.14 6.13 -32.61
N GLU A 757 -22.16 6.15 -33.47
CA GLU A 757 -22.00 5.88 -34.92
C GLU A 757 -20.98 6.82 -35.56
N VAL A 758 -21.04 8.12 -35.25
CA VAL A 758 -20.06 9.13 -35.71
C VAL A 758 -18.65 8.78 -35.21
N ARG A 759 -18.48 8.49 -33.91
CA ARG A 759 -17.17 8.14 -33.32
C ARG A 759 -16.57 6.85 -33.88
N MET A 760 -17.40 5.85 -34.15
CA MET A 760 -17.01 4.60 -34.82
C MET A 760 -16.58 4.85 -36.27
N ALA A 761 -17.34 5.64 -37.03
CA ALA A 761 -16.99 6.02 -38.40
C ALA A 761 -15.67 6.79 -38.48
N LEU A 762 -15.39 7.67 -37.51
CA LEU A 762 -14.13 8.42 -37.44
C LEU A 762 -12.93 7.52 -37.10
N ARG A 763 -13.08 6.50 -36.25
CA ARG A 763 -12.04 5.46 -36.08
C ARG A 763 -11.87 4.59 -37.33
N ALA A 764 -12.94 4.30 -38.08
CA ALA A 764 -12.85 3.58 -39.36
C ALA A 764 -12.03 4.34 -40.42
N LEU A 765 -11.79 5.65 -40.25
CA LEU A 765 -10.94 6.46 -41.11
C LEU A 765 -9.50 6.65 -40.59
N GLU A 766 -9.12 6.05 -39.45
CA GLU A 766 -7.78 6.19 -38.88
C GLU A 766 -6.66 5.73 -39.83
N ASP A 767 -5.66 6.60 -40.00
CA ASP A 767 -4.49 6.46 -40.87
C ASP A 767 -4.84 6.17 -42.34
N GLN A 768 -6.06 6.49 -42.76
CA GLN A 768 -6.51 6.38 -44.15
C GLN A 768 -6.37 7.72 -44.89
N THR A 769 -6.15 7.66 -46.20
CA THR A 769 -6.25 8.80 -47.10
C THR A 769 -7.73 9.13 -47.34
N VAL A 770 -8.22 10.19 -46.71
CA VAL A 770 -9.60 10.67 -46.80
C VAL A 770 -9.75 11.82 -47.81
N ARG A 771 -10.94 11.93 -48.40
CA ARG A 771 -11.35 13.02 -49.29
C ARG A 771 -11.96 14.17 -48.47
N TRP A 772 -11.22 15.27 -48.37
CA TRP A 772 -11.73 16.56 -47.90
C TRP A 772 -10.96 17.69 -48.61
N PRO A 773 -11.61 18.50 -49.45
CA PRO A 773 -10.91 19.54 -50.20
C PRO A 773 -10.63 20.76 -49.30
N TYR A 774 -9.37 21.20 -49.27
CA TYR A 774 -8.91 22.32 -48.42
C TYR A 774 -7.96 23.23 -49.20
N LYS A 775 -8.20 24.54 -49.10
CA LYS A 775 -7.36 25.58 -49.73
C LYS A 775 -6.50 26.24 -48.67
N HIS A 776 -5.26 25.81 -48.56
CA HIS A 776 -4.29 26.42 -47.65
C HIS A 776 -3.70 27.69 -48.28
N VAL A 777 -3.64 28.79 -47.52
CA VAL A 777 -3.08 30.06 -48.00
C VAL A 777 -1.95 30.47 -47.06
N MET A 778 -0.73 30.59 -47.59
CA MET A 778 0.44 31.03 -46.84
C MET A 778 0.96 32.37 -47.37
N PRO A 779 1.31 33.34 -46.51
CA PRO A 779 2.03 34.52 -46.93
C PRO A 779 3.47 34.14 -47.32
N VAL A 780 3.87 34.53 -48.53
CA VAL A 780 5.23 34.34 -49.07
C VAL A 780 5.90 35.71 -49.09
N GLY A 781 6.87 35.91 -48.19
CA GLY A 781 7.69 37.11 -48.10
C GLY A 781 8.98 36.82 -47.37
N SER A 782 10.11 37.28 -47.91
CA SER A 782 11.44 36.90 -47.44
C SER A 782 11.91 37.70 -46.23
N GLN A 783 12.15 37.02 -45.11
CA GLN A 783 13.14 37.46 -44.12
C GLN A 783 14.48 36.77 -44.42
N LEU A 784 15.29 37.39 -45.28
CA LEU A 784 16.75 37.21 -45.25
C LEU A 784 17.41 38.50 -44.76
N PHE A 785 18.61 38.35 -44.20
CA PHE A 785 19.25 39.34 -43.34
C PHE A 785 20.43 40.01 -44.06
N CYS A 786 20.20 41.19 -44.64
CA CYS A 786 21.25 42.14 -45.00
C CYS A 786 20.67 43.57 -45.06
N CYS A 787 21.53 44.58 -44.94
CA CYS A 787 21.12 45.98 -44.79
C CYS A 787 20.82 46.70 -46.11
N CYS A 788 20.10 47.83 -45.96
CA CYS A 788 19.93 48.98 -46.87
C CYS A 788 18.62 49.12 -47.67
N PHE A 789 18.00 48.08 -48.23
CA PHE A 789 16.73 48.25 -48.98
C PHE A 789 15.66 47.21 -48.60
N ARG A 790 14.46 47.68 -48.26
CA ARG A 790 13.30 46.85 -47.87
C ARG A 790 12.03 47.22 -48.63
N THR A 791 11.65 46.43 -49.61
CA THR A 791 10.29 46.41 -50.17
C THR A 791 9.47 45.28 -49.54
N LYS A 792 8.35 45.62 -48.89
CA LYS A 792 7.42 44.65 -48.31
C LYS A 792 6.34 44.25 -49.32
N TYR A 793 6.55 43.15 -50.04
CA TYR A 793 5.49 42.54 -50.85
C TYR A 793 4.72 41.51 -50.01
N ARG A 794 3.38 41.64 -49.93
CA ARG A 794 2.49 40.61 -49.36
C ARG A 794 1.97 39.71 -50.49
N ALA A 795 2.80 38.80 -50.99
CA ALA A 795 2.33 37.74 -51.87
C ALA A 795 1.69 36.62 -51.02
N ASN A 796 0.55 36.08 -51.45
CA ASN A 796 -0.09 34.93 -50.81
C ASN A 796 -0.07 33.74 -51.77
N SER A 797 0.61 32.65 -51.40
CA SER A 797 0.53 31.39 -52.16
C SER A 797 -0.66 30.57 -51.67
N ALA A 798 -1.51 30.13 -52.59
CA ALA A 798 -2.68 29.31 -52.30
C ALA A 798 -2.50 27.90 -52.87
N THR A 799 -2.31 26.91 -52.00
CA THR A 799 -2.20 25.49 -52.37
C THR A 799 -3.55 24.79 -52.11
N GLN A 800 -4.10 24.15 -53.14
CA GLN A 800 -5.36 23.41 -53.02
C GLN A 800 -5.11 21.92 -52.90
N TYR A 801 -5.49 21.35 -51.77
CA TYR A 801 -5.46 19.93 -51.50
C TYR A 801 -6.85 19.30 -51.72
N GLN A 802 -6.88 18.04 -52.18
CA GLN A 802 -8.12 17.28 -52.37
C GLN A 802 -8.29 16.14 -51.34
N THR A 803 -7.18 15.69 -50.76
CA THR A 803 -7.08 14.56 -49.83
C THR A 803 -6.10 14.84 -48.71
N CYS A 804 -6.33 14.25 -47.54
CA CYS A 804 -5.43 14.24 -46.38
C CYS A 804 -5.38 12.84 -45.76
N VAL A 805 -4.43 12.60 -44.86
CA VAL A 805 -4.45 11.43 -43.97
C VAL A 805 -5.10 11.83 -42.65
N LEU A 806 -6.17 11.14 -42.25
CA LEU A 806 -6.82 11.35 -40.96
C LEU A 806 -6.07 10.61 -39.86
N ARG A 807 -5.59 11.33 -38.85
CA ARG A 807 -4.83 10.77 -37.71
C ARG A 807 -5.59 10.96 -36.39
N VAL A 808 -5.58 9.92 -35.57
CA VAL A 808 -6.37 9.82 -34.32
C VAL A 808 -5.44 9.92 -33.10
N LYS A 809 -5.28 11.13 -32.58
CA LYS A 809 -4.44 11.43 -31.40
C LYS A 809 -5.20 11.08 -30.13
N ARG A 810 -4.91 9.92 -29.54
CA ARG A 810 -5.61 9.42 -28.34
C ARG A 810 -5.08 9.98 -27.02
N LYS A 811 -5.95 10.03 -26.02
CA LYS A 811 -5.64 10.38 -24.63
C LYS A 811 -5.35 9.13 -23.80
N GLY A 812 -6.18 8.11 -23.97
CA GLY A 812 -6.17 6.81 -23.29
C GLY A 812 -5.29 5.71 -23.90
N TYR A 813 -5.29 4.53 -23.27
CA TYR A 813 -4.61 3.32 -23.75
C TYR A 813 -5.37 2.02 -23.38
N LEU A 814 -6.00 1.41 -24.37
CA LEU A 814 -6.61 0.07 -24.34
C LEU A 814 -6.16 -0.68 -25.61
N LEU A 815 -5.16 -1.55 -25.54
CA LEU A 815 -4.67 -2.29 -26.73
C LEU A 815 -5.35 -3.66 -26.82
N TRP A 816 -6.11 -3.94 -27.88
CA TRP A 816 -6.77 -5.23 -28.11
C TRP A 816 -6.59 -5.68 -29.56
N ASP A 817 -6.14 -6.92 -29.75
CA ASP A 817 -5.77 -7.50 -31.07
C ASP A 817 -5.01 -6.52 -31.99
N LYS A 818 -3.95 -5.91 -31.44
CA LYS A 818 -3.12 -4.85 -32.06
C LYS A 818 -3.85 -3.53 -32.38
N MET A 819 -5.18 -3.47 -32.31
CA MET A 819 -5.96 -2.24 -32.40
C MET A 819 -5.89 -1.45 -31.10
N GLN A 820 -5.75 -0.13 -31.21
CA GLN A 820 -5.75 0.77 -30.06
C GLN A 820 -7.14 1.40 -29.88
N MET A 821 -7.77 1.14 -28.74
CA MET A 821 -9.18 1.43 -28.44
C MET A 821 -9.39 2.46 -27.31
N GLY A 822 -8.33 2.98 -26.69
CA GLY A 822 -8.43 3.83 -25.49
C GLY A 822 -9.29 5.10 -25.63
N SER A 823 -9.78 5.62 -24.49
CA SER A 823 -10.67 6.79 -24.43
C SER A 823 -10.02 8.07 -24.96
N GLY A 824 -10.86 9.01 -25.39
CA GLY A 824 -10.50 10.34 -25.87
C GLY A 824 -9.68 10.33 -27.15
N PHE A 825 -10.21 10.92 -28.22
CA PHE A 825 -9.41 11.15 -29.42
C PHE A 825 -9.66 12.52 -30.07
N GLU A 826 -8.56 13.18 -30.39
CA GLU A 826 -8.49 14.38 -31.20
C GLU A 826 -8.17 13.99 -32.65
N ILE A 827 -8.79 14.68 -33.62
CA ILE A 827 -8.66 14.37 -35.05
C ILE A 827 -7.78 15.40 -35.72
N ASN A 828 -6.70 14.92 -36.34
CA ASN A 828 -5.77 15.74 -37.12
C ASN A 828 -5.82 15.32 -38.60
N LEU A 829 -6.06 16.27 -39.49
CA LEU A 829 -6.07 16.10 -40.94
C LEU A 829 -4.72 16.54 -41.50
N ALA A 830 -3.86 15.58 -41.84
CA ALA A 830 -2.54 15.84 -42.39
C ALA A 830 -2.58 15.91 -43.93
N TYR A 831 -2.46 17.11 -44.49
CA TYR A 831 -2.42 17.36 -45.94
C TYR A 831 -1.00 17.26 -46.50
N ASP A 832 -0.01 17.75 -45.75
CA ASP A 832 1.43 17.62 -46.02
C ASP A 832 2.20 17.62 -44.68
N LYS A 833 3.50 17.27 -44.71
CA LYS A 833 4.44 17.32 -43.59
C LYS A 833 4.41 18.65 -42.80
N LYS A 834 4.06 19.77 -43.45
CA LYS A 834 3.93 21.09 -42.81
C LYS A 834 2.47 21.58 -42.66
N VAL A 835 1.49 20.89 -43.23
CA VAL A 835 0.09 21.33 -43.26
C VAL A 835 -0.78 20.28 -42.56
N VAL A 836 -0.98 20.48 -41.27
CA VAL A 836 -1.92 19.72 -40.43
C VAL A 836 -3.03 20.67 -39.99
N GLN A 837 -4.27 20.19 -39.98
CA GLN A 837 -5.45 20.93 -39.54
C GLN A 837 -6.24 20.09 -38.51
N GLU A 838 -7.03 20.73 -37.67
CA GLU A 838 -7.77 20.09 -36.56
C GLU A 838 -9.21 19.71 -36.98
N GLY A 839 -9.90 18.95 -36.14
CA GLY A 839 -11.23 18.38 -36.42
C GLY A 839 -12.33 19.41 -36.70
N ASP A 840 -12.18 20.63 -36.20
CA ASP A 840 -13.08 21.77 -36.42
C ASP A 840 -13.27 22.07 -37.92
N LEU A 841 -12.26 21.78 -38.76
CA LEU A 841 -12.32 21.95 -40.23
C LEU A 841 -13.34 21.00 -40.92
N ILE A 842 -13.71 19.89 -40.29
CA ILE A 842 -14.82 19.02 -40.72
C ILE A 842 -16.10 19.26 -39.89
N GLY A 843 -16.15 20.32 -39.08
CA GLY A 843 -17.29 20.65 -38.23
C GLY A 843 -17.50 19.65 -37.08
N LEU A 844 -16.44 19.05 -36.57
CA LEU A 844 -16.50 18.20 -35.38
C LEU A 844 -16.77 19.07 -34.14
N THR A 845 -17.79 18.73 -33.34
CA THR A 845 -18.04 19.36 -32.04
C THR A 845 -17.51 18.48 -30.90
N ALA A 846 -17.27 19.06 -29.72
CA ALA A 846 -16.82 18.33 -28.54
C ALA A 846 -17.75 17.16 -28.16
N ASP A 847 -19.05 17.32 -28.38
CA ASP A 847 -20.09 16.31 -28.16
C ASP A 847 -20.33 15.35 -29.34
N PHE A 848 -19.48 15.37 -30.36
CA PHE A 848 -19.54 14.52 -31.56
C PHE A 848 -20.90 14.57 -32.28
N GLU A 849 -21.51 15.75 -32.34
CA GLU A 849 -22.80 15.95 -33.00
C GLU A 849 -22.66 15.98 -34.52
N LEU A 850 -23.68 15.45 -35.23
CA LEU A 850 -23.65 15.34 -36.69
C LEU A 850 -23.96 16.69 -37.37
N SER A 851 -22.96 17.57 -37.41
CA SER A 851 -23.03 18.84 -38.13
C SER A 851 -23.13 18.64 -39.65
N PRO A 852 -23.65 19.61 -40.43
CA PRO A 852 -23.72 19.50 -41.89
C PRO A 852 -22.34 19.32 -42.59
N PRO A 853 -21.25 19.99 -42.17
CA PRO A 853 -19.90 19.70 -42.67
C PRO A 853 -19.46 18.27 -42.37
N LEU A 854 -19.72 17.76 -41.16
CA LEU A 854 -19.31 16.41 -40.75
C LEU A 854 -20.10 15.34 -41.50
N ALA A 855 -21.40 15.54 -41.70
CA ALA A 855 -22.23 14.69 -42.54
C ALA A 855 -21.72 14.62 -43.99
N ARG A 856 -21.28 15.76 -44.56
CA ARG A 856 -20.65 15.80 -45.88
C ARG A 856 -19.30 15.07 -45.91
N PHE A 857 -18.46 15.24 -44.89
CA PHE A 857 -17.17 14.55 -44.78
C PHE A 857 -17.34 13.03 -44.69
N LEU A 858 -18.25 12.54 -43.85
CA LEU A 858 -18.55 11.11 -43.73
C LEU A 858 -19.18 10.55 -45.01
N ALA A 859 -20.04 11.31 -45.70
CA ALA A 859 -20.62 10.89 -46.98
C ALA A 859 -19.57 10.75 -48.10
N LEU A 860 -18.58 11.65 -48.17
CA LEU A 860 -17.48 11.60 -49.15
C LEU A 860 -16.53 10.41 -48.94
N ASN A 861 -16.53 9.80 -47.76
CA ASN A 861 -15.63 8.73 -47.34
C ASN A 861 -16.37 7.43 -46.96
N LYS A 862 -17.66 7.33 -47.32
CA LYS A 862 -18.58 6.26 -46.92
C LYS A 862 -18.04 4.85 -47.22
N ASP A 863 -17.43 4.66 -48.39
CA ASP A 863 -16.99 3.34 -48.84
C ASP A 863 -15.78 2.84 -48.02
N LEU A 864 -14.88 3.75 -47.62
CA LEU A 864 -13.79 3.45 -46.69
C LEU A 864 -14.34 3.06 -45.31
N ILE A 865 -15.30 3.84 -44.78
CA ILE A 865 -15.97 3.54 -43.50
C ILE A 865 -16.59 2.14 -43.55
N ALA A 866 -17.41 1.85 -44.58
CA ALA A 866 -18.08 0.56 -44.73
C ALA A 866 -17.09 -0.62 -44.83
N SER A 867 -15.94 -0.43 -45.48
CA SER A 867 -14.92 -1.49 -45.62
C SER A 867 -14.19 -1.84 -44.32
N ARG A 868 -14.05 -0.88 -43.38
CA ARG A 868 -13.28 -1.05 -42.13
C ARG A 868 -14.14 -1.23 -40.88
N LEU A 869 -15.37 -0.69 -40.87
CA LEU A 869 -16.24 -0.67 -39.68
C LEU A 869 -16.48 -2.07 -39.12
N GLY A 870 -16.81 -3.06 -39.96
CA GLY A 870 -17.05 -4.44 -39.52
C GLY A 870 -15.84 -5.11 -38.87
N THR A 871 -14.60 -4.71 -39.22
CA THR A 871 -13.39 -5.21 -38.55
C THR A 871 -13.26 -4.63 -37.13
N ILE A 872 -13.61 -3.35 -36.96
CA ILE A 872 -13.60 -2.67 -35.66
C ILE A 872 -14.70 -3.22 -34.75
N GLU A 873 -15.91 -3.38 -35.29
CA GLU A 873 -17.06 -3.96 -34.58
C GLU A 873 -16.78 -5.41 -34.16
N ALA A 874 -16.15 -6.23 -35.02
CA ALA A 874 -15.70 -7.57 -34.68
C ALA A 874 -14.66 -7.56 -33.56
N SER A 875 -13.67 -6.65 -33.60
CA SER A 875 -12.62 -6.55 -32.58
C SER A 875 -13.19 -6.11 -31.20
N ILE A 876 -14.09 -5.12 -31.18
CA ILE A 876 -14.80 -4.70 -29.95
C ILE A 876 -15.72 -5.82 -29.44
N SER A 877 -16.39 -6.55 -30.35
CA SER A 877 -17.22 -7.71 -29.96
C SER A 877 -16.37 -8.84 -29.36
N ALA A 878 -15.17 -9.09 -29.90
CA ALA A 878 -14.24 -10.07 -29.35
C ALA A 878 -13.72 -9.68 -27.96
N TYR A 879 -13.41 -8.39 -27.73
CA TYR A 879 -13.04 -7.84 -26.41
C TYR A 879 -14.16 -8.07 -25.38
N ARG A 880 -15.41 -7.77 -25.75
CA ARG A 880 -16.59 -8.01 -24.90
C ARG A 880 -16.81 -9.48 -24.61
N GLN A 881 -16.76 -10.34 -25.63
CA GLN A 881 -16.92 -11.78 -25.49
C GLN A 881 -15.82 -12.40 -24.63
N HIS A 882 -14.58 -11.90 -24.72
CA HIS A 882 -13.46 -12.34 -23.89
C HIS A 882 -13.73 -12.07 -22.40
N HIS A 883 -13.95 -10.82 -22.00
CA HIS A 883 -14.19 -10.50 -20.59
C HIS A 883 -15.53 -11.05 -20.06
N GLN A 884 -16.55 -11.20 -20.92
CA GLN A 884 -17.78 -11.92 -20.54
C GLN A 884 -17.51 -13.41 -20.27
N LYS A 885 -16.69 -14.08 -21.09
CA LYS A 885 -16.29 -15.47 -20.87
C LYS A 885 -15.43 -15.61 -19.61
N GLU A 886 -14.48 -14.69 -19.41
CA GLU A 886 -13.62 -14.63 -18.21
C GLU A 886 -14.47 -14.45 -16.94
N SER A 887 -15.37 -13.46 -16.92
CA SER A 887 -16.28 -13.19 -15.81
C SER A 887 -17.13 -14.42 -15.42
N ARG A 888 -17.74 -15.08 -16.41
CA ARG A 888 -18.50 -16.32 -16.19
C ARG A 888 -17.62 -17.45 -15.67
N HIS A 889 -16.47 -17.69 -16.31
CA HIS A 889 -15.54 -18.73 -15.88
C HIS A 889 -15.06 -18.52 -14.43
N LYS A 890 -14.78 -17.27 -14.03
CA LYS A 890 -14.48 -16.90 -12.64
C LYS A 890 -15.64 -17.26 -11.69
N ALA A 891 -16.87 -16.91 -12.04
CA ALA A 891 -18.05 -17.21 -11.23
C ALA A 891 -18.38 -18.72 -11.15
N GLU A 892 -18.08 -19.49 -12.21
CA GLU A 892 -18.27 -20.94 -12.30
C GLU A 892 -17.23 -21.73 -11.48
N VAL A 893 -15.97 -21.28 -11.46
CA VAL A 893 -14.88 -21.97 -10.71
C VAL A 893 -15.03 -21.82 -9.20
N LEU A 894 -15.48 -20.67 -8.70
CA LEU A 894 -15.85 -20.47 -7.29
C LEU A 894 -16.80 -19.28 -7.13
N SER A 895 -17.94 -19.52 -6.50
CA SER A 895 -18.97 -18.50 -6.30
C SER A 895 -18.52 -17.39 -5.35
N TYR A 896 -19.05 -16.18 -5.54
CA TYR A 896 -18.87 -15.09 -4.58
C TYR A 896 -19.59 -15.35 -3.25
N ARG A 897 -20.59 -16.26 -3.24
CA ARG A 897 -21.35 -16.69 -2.05
C ARG A 897 -20.53 -17.61 -1.13
N PHE A 898 -19.51 -18.29 -1.66
CA PHE A 898 -18.63 -19.19 -0.91
C PHE A 898 -18.11 -18.58 0.39
N LEU A 899 -17.62 -17.32 0.35
CA LEU A 899 -17.06 -16.69 1.55
C LEU A 899 -18.11 -16.41 2.63
N SER A 900 -19.36 -16.07 2.28
CA SER A 900 -20.39 -15.75 3.28
C SER A 900 -21.09 -16.99 3.86
N HIS A 901 -21.04 -18.13 3.16
CA HIS A 901 -21.79 -19.34 3.53
C HIS A 901 -20.93 -20.53 3.98
N VAL A 902 -19.69 -20.64 3.51
CA VAL A 902 -18.74 -21.72 3.90
C VAL A 902 -17.61 -21.15 4.76
N TYR A 903 -17.00 -20.04 4.35
CA TYR A 903 -15.85 -19.45 5.05
C TYR A 903 -16.22 -18.67 6.30
N GLU A 904 -17.32 -17.90 6.28
CA GLU A 904 -17.76 -17.10 7.43
C GLU A 904 -18.59 -17.90 8.46
N GLN A 905 -19.23 -19.00 8.07
CA GLN A 905 -20.20 -19.74 8.89
C GLN A 905 -19.75 -21.19 9.16
N PRO A 906 -19.22 -21.50 10.37
CA PRO A 906 -18.87 -22.86 10.76
C PRO A 906 -20.10 -23.76 10.88
N ARG A 907 -20.05 -24.91 10.22
CA ARG A 907 -21.17 -25.88 10.11
C ARG A 907 -20.62 -27.31 10.18
N SER A 908 -21.51 -28.29 10.41
CA SER A 908 -21.17 -29.71 10.26
C SER A 908 -20.79 -30.03 8.81
N ALA A 909 -19.91 -31.03 8.61
CA ALA A 909 -19.37 -31.38 7.30
C ALA A 909 -20.47 -31.73 6.27
N ASN A 910 -21.51 -32.45 6.69
CA ASN A 910 -22.65 -32.81 5.83
C ASN A 910 -23.40 -31.55 5.35
N GLY A 911 -23.61 -30.57 6.23
CA GLY A 911 -24.26 -29.30 5.90
C GLY A 911 -23.43 -28.40 4.98
N LEU A 912 -22.09 -28.48 5.07
CA LEU A 912 -21.21 -27.86 4.08
C LEU A 912 -21.32 -28.54 2.72
N ALA A 913 -21.13 -29.86 2.68
CA ALA A 913 -21.14 -30.63 1.44
C ALA A 913 -22.45 -30.40 0.66
N HIS A 914 -23.60 -30.49 1.32
CA HIS A 914 -24.91 -30.19 0.73
C HIS A 914 -24.96 -28.76 0.15
N SER A 915 -24.63 -27.75 0.97
CA SER A 915 -24.63 -26.35 0.55
C SER A 915 -23.69 -26.07 -0.63
N SER A 916 -22.58 -26.79 -0.75
CA SER A 916 -21.64 -26.69 -1.87
C SER A 916 -22.12 -27.44 -3.12
N PHE A 917 -22.78 -28.60 -2.99
CA PHE A 917 -23.38 -29.30 -4.12
C PHE A 917 -24.54 -28.52 -4.76
N GLU A 918 -25.29 -27.76 -3.96
CA GLU A 918 -26.36 -26.87 -4.44
C GLU A 918 -25.85 -25.63 -5.18
N HIS A 919 -24.75 -25.01 -4.71
CA HIS A 919 -24.40 -23.62 -5.09
C HIS A 919 -23.06 -23.42 -5.80
N GLU A 920 -22.08 -24.31 -5.63
CA GLU A 920 -20.80 -24.22 -6.36
C GLU A 920 -20.88 -25.05 -7.63
N HIS A 921 -20.38 -24.55 -8.78
CA HIS A 921 -20.48 -25.28 -10.05
C HIS A 921 -19.28 -26.22 -10.30
N ASP A 922 -18.07 -25.83 -9.88
CA ASP A 922 -16.85 -26.61 -10.15
C ASP A 922 -16.83 -27.97 -9.42
N LEU A 923 -16.60 -29.05 -10.18
CA LEU A 923 -16.49 -30.41 -9.66
C LEU A 923 -15.32 -30.56 -8.68
N ARG A 924 -14.22 -29.82 -8.85
CA ARG A 924 -13.06 -29.86 -7.95
C ARG A 924 -13.42 -29.31 -6.58
N VAL A 925 -14.20 -28.22 -6.52
CA VAL A 925 -14.69 -27.64 -5.26
C VAL A 925 -15.66 -28.60 -4.58
N ARG A 926 -16.61 -29.18 -5.33
CA ARG A 926 -17.54 -30.21 -4.81
C ARG A 926 -16.80 -31.43 -4.24
N GLN A 927 -15.81 -31.95 -4.97
CA GLN A 927 -14.95 -33.06 -4.55
C GLN A 927 -14.07 -32.69 -3.35
N LEU A 928 -13.56 -31.45 -3.27
CA LEU A 928 -12.80 -30.96 -2.13
C LEU A 928 -13.65 -30.96 -0.85
N MET A 929 -14.89 -30.49 -0.94
CA MET A 929 -15.83 -30.42 0.20
C MET A 929 -16.26 -31.81 0.67
N ALA A 930 -16.63 -32.71 -0.25
CA ALA A 930 -17.04 -34.07 0.09
C ALA A 930 -15.87 -34.98 0.53
N GLY A 931 -14.76 -34.96 -0.21
CA GLY A 931 -13.62 -35.87 -0.01
C GLY A 931 -12.72 -35.54 1.18
N ASN A 932 -12.93 -34.40 1.85
CA ASN A 932 -12.16 -33.99 3.03
C ASN A 932 -13.05 -33.82 4.28
N GLU A 933 -14.15 -34.57 4.35
CA GLU A 933 -15.11 -34.57 5.48
C GLU A 933 -14.43 -34.62 6.87
N VAL A 934 -13.37 -35.42 7.01
CA VAL A 934 -12.56 -35.52 8.25
C VAL A 934 -11.93 -34.18 8.64
N ALA A 935 -11.43 -33.39 7.69
CA ALA A 935 -10.83 -32.08 7.97
C ALA A 935 -11.90 -31.09 8.46
N PHE A 936 -13.11 -31.10 7.88
CA PHE A 936 -14.21 -30.26 8.34
C PHE A 936 -14.75 -30.70 9.71
N LYS A 937 -14.93 -32.01 9.94
CA LYS A 937 -15.29 -32.57 11.27
C LYS A 937 -14.25 -32.17 12.32
N THR A 938 -12.97 -32.29 12.01
CA THR A 938 -11.86 -31.93 12.90
C THR A 938 -11.82 -30.42 13.18
N ALA A 939 -11.93 -29.57 12.14
CA ALA A 939 -11.94 -28.11 12.32
C ALA A 939 -13.15 -27.64 13.13
N TYR A 940 -14.34 -28.21 12.89
CA TYR A 940 -15.55 -27.92 13.67
C TYR A 940 -15.41 -28.39 15.13
N ALA A 941 -14.89 -29.60 15.36
CA ALA A 941 -14.65 -30.12 16.70
C ALA A 941 -13.61 -29.28 17.48
N ARG A 942 -12.49 -28.87 16.83
CA ARG A 942 -11.49 -27.97 17.42
C ARG A 942 -12.12 -26.62 17.82
N LEU A 943 -12.95 -26.04 16.95
CA LEU A 943 -13.65 -24.78 17.21
C LEU A 943 -14.65 -24.93 18.38
N SER A 944 -15.43 -26.02 18.39
CA SER A 944 -16.41 -26.28 19.44
C SER A 944 -15.76 -26.58 20.80
N ALA A 945 -14.63 -27.29 20.82
CA ALA A 945 -13.90 -27.61 22.05
C ALA A 945 -13.23 -26.39 22.69
N VAL A 946 -12.80 -25.41 21.87
CA VAL A 946 -12.27 -24.13 22.36
C VAL A 946 -13.41 -23.20 22.82
N SER A 947 -14.54 -23.21 22.11
CA SER A 947 -15.68 -22.30 22.38
C SER A 947 -16.58 -22.74 23.56
N THR A 948 -16.17 -23.70 24.39
CA THR A 948 -16.99 -24.20 25.52
C THR A 948 -17.17 -23.19 26.65
N SER A 949 -16.21 -22.28 26.83
CA SER A 949 -16.27 -21.18 27.81
C SER A 949 -15.39 -20.01 27.36
N GLU A 950 -15.62 -18.82 27.93
CA GLU A 950 -14.81 -17.64 27.63
C GLU A 950 -13.35 -17.85 28.09
N ALA A 951 -13.14 -18.49 29.25
CA ALA A 951 -11.83 -18.91 29.74
C ALA A 951 -11.09 -19.87 28.79
N ALA A 952 -11.78 -20.88 28.21
CA ALA A 952 -11.18 -21.80 27.24
C ALA A 952 -10.87 -21.08 25.90
N THR A 953 -11.75 -20.17 25.48
CA THR A 953 -11.57 -19.36 24.26
C THR A 953 -10.37 -18.43 24.40
N TRP A 954 -10.24 -17.75 25.54
CA TRP A 954 -9.10 -16.89 25.87
C TRP A 954 -7.78 -17.69 25.94
N TRP A 955 -7.79 -18.84 26.63
CA TRP A 955 -6.62 -19.71 26.79
C TRP A 955 -6.08 -20.19 25.43
N TYR A 956 -6.97 -20.62 24.52
CA TYR A 956 -6.55 -20.98 23.17
C TYR A 956 -5.90 -19.80 22.44
N ILE A 957 -6.54 -18.62 22.46
CA ILE A 957 -6.00 -17.42 21.79
C ILE A 957 -4.61 -17.07 22.31
N PHE A 958 -4.40 -17.12 23.64
CA PHE A 958 -3.11 -16.87 24.27
C PHE A 958 -2.02 -17.83 23.77
N TRP A 959 -2.24 -19.14 23.83
CA TRP A 959 -1.22 -20.14 23.45
C TRP A 959 -1.00 -20.21 21.93
N ASP A 960 -2.03 -20.03 21.11
CA ASP A 960 -1.92 -19.94 19.65
C ASP A 960 -1.13 -18.68 19.23
N ASP A 961 -1.41 -17.51 19.82
CA ASP A 961 -0.66 -16.28 19.52
C ASP A 961 0.79 -16.35 20.01
N LEU A 962 1.01 -16.89 21.21
CA LEU A 962 2.34 -17.14 21.77
C LEU A 962 3.17 -18.00 20.83
N TRP A 963 2.61 -19.12 20.35
CA TRP A 963 3.29 -20.02 19.42
C TRP A 963 3.74 -19.25 18.17
N ARG A 964 2.80 -18.71 17.40
CA ARG A 964 3.04 -18.10 16.08
C ARG A 964 4.07 -16.98 16.11
N ARG A 965 4.11 -16.20 17.20
CA ARG A 965 5.00 -15.04 17.34
C ARG A 965 6.35 -15.33 18.00
N ASN A 966 6.58 -16.54 18.55
CA ASN A 966 7.78 -16.81 19.35
C ASN A 966 8.48 -18.17 19.08
N TYR A 967 7.88 -19.09 18.32
CA TYR A 967 8.47 -20.40 18.02
C TYR A 967 9.83 -20.34 17.30
N ASP A 968 10.06 -19.31 16.48
CA ASP A 968 11.34 -19.09 15.76
C ASP A 968 12.47 -18.64 16.72
N THR A 969 12.09 -17.96 17.80
CA THR A 969 13.00 -17.27 18.71
C THR A 969 13.32 -18.13 19.92
N ILE A 970 12.34 -18.84 20.47
CA ILE A 970 12.44 -19.65 21.69
C ILE A 970 12.66 -21.11 21.28
N SER A 971 13.91 -21.58 21.36
CA SER A 971 14.31 -22.95 21.00
C SER A 971 13.46 -24.05 21.66
N ASN A 972 13.03 -23.81 22.89
CA ASN A 972 12.36 -24.84 23.70
C ASN A 972 10.87 -25.01 23.30
N LEU A 973 10.24 -23.97 22.73
CA LEU A 973 8.95 -24.13 22.05
C LEU A 973 9.11 -25.04 20.84
N ARG A 974 10.11 -24.78 19.98
CA ARG A 974 10.39 -25.60 18.79
C ARG A 974 10.82 -27.03 19.11
N LEU A 975 11.54 -27.26 20.22
CA LEU A 975 11.91 -28.59 20.69
C LEU A 975 10.69 -29.43 21.12
N HIS A 976 9.73 -28.78 21.78
CA HIS A 976 8.49 -29.39 22.27
C HIS A 976 7.29 -28.99 21.39
N GLU A 977 7.47 -28.93 20.07
CA GLU A 977 6.46 -28.43 19.13
C GLU A 977 5.08 -29.10 19.33
N THR A 978 5.05 -30.41 19.56
CA THR A 978 3.83 -31.21 19.77
C THR A 978 2.96 -30.76 20.95
N ASP A 979 3.56 -30.06 21.91
CA ASP A 979 2.95 -29.68 23.18
C ASP A 979 2.51 -28.21 23.17
N PHE A 980 2.97 -27.41 22.19
CA PHE A 980 2.65 -25.98 22.06
C PHE A 980 1.92 -25.64 20.76
N ASN A 981 2.32 -26.19 19.61
CA ASN A 981 1.74 -25.86 18.31
C ASN A 981 0.25 -26.30 18.23
N PRO A 982 -0.72 -25.38 18.08
CA PRO A 982 -2.16 -25.70 18.04
C PRO A 982 -2.60 -26.58 16.86
N TYR A 983 -1.71 -26.92 15.94
CA TYR A 983 -1.96 -27.93 14.91
C TYR A 983 -1.94 -29.37 15.46
N TYR A 984 -1.49 -29.61 16.70
CA TYR A 984 -1.48 -30.94 17.34
C TYR A 984 -2.58 -31.14 18.40
N PRO A 985 -3.19 -32.35 18.47
CA PRO A 985 -4.11 -32.75 19.54
C PRO A 985 -3.59 -32.59 20.97
N SER A 986 -2.27 -32.74 21.13
CA SER A 986 -1.52 -32.68 22.38
C SER A 986 -1.16 -31.26 22.84
N SER A 987 -1.49 -30.22 22.05
CA SER A 987 -1.17 -28.84 22.41
C SER A 987 -1.91 -28.39 23.68
N ILE A 988 -1.17 -27.70 24.55
CA ILE A 988 -1.70 -27.01 25.73
C ILE A 988 -2.85 -26.03 25.39
N ALA A 989 -2.90 -25.51 24.16
CA ALA A 989 -3.95 -24.58 23.72
C ALA A 989 -5.39 -25.17 23.84
N TYR A 990 -5.54 -26.50 23.87
CA TYR A 990 -6.83 -27.20 24.03
C TYR A 990 -7.19 -27.58 25.47
N MET A 991 -6.36 -27.23 26.46
CA MET A 991 -6.57 -27.64 27.85
C MET A 991 -6.12 -26.54 28.82
N PRO A 992 -7.06 -25.72 29.32
CA PRO A 992 -6.83 -24.85 30.47
C PRO A 992 -6.29 -25.65 31.67
N LEU A 993 -5.20 -25.19 32.27
CA LEU A 993 -4.51 -25.90 33.35
C LEU A 993 -4.56 -25.11 34.66
N PRO A 994 -4.85 -25.78 35.81
CA PRO A 994 -4.57 -25.24 37.14
C PRO A 994 -3.10 -24.84 37.30
N ARG A 995 -2.83 -23.81 38.10
CA ARG A 995 -1.50 -23.17 38.17
C ARG A 995 -0.34 -24.15 38.46
N PRO A 996 -0.42 -25.03 39.49
CA PRO A 996 0.70 -25.93 39.81
C PRO A 996 1.01 -26.90 38.67
N VAL A 997 0.00 -27.26 37.87
CA VAL A 997 0.15 -28.16 36.72
C VAL A 997 0.86 -27.45 35.56
N LEU A 998 0.55 -26.17 35.31
CA LEU A 998 1.28 -25.38 34.32
C LEU A 998 2.74 -25.16 34.72
N GLU A 999 3.00 -24.83 35.98
CA GLU A 999 4.38 -24.62 36.48
C GLU A 999 5.22 -25.90 36.35
N ALA A 1000 4.66 -27.06 36.69
CA ALA A 1000 5.30 -28.36 36.44
C ALA A 1000 5.51 -28.64 34.94
N PHE A 1001 4.51 -28.38 34.10
CA PHE A 1001 4.57 -28.59 32.64
C PHE A 1001 5.66 -27.74 31.98
N LEU A 1002 5.77 -26.46 32.34
CA LEU A 1002 6.79 -25.53 31.83
C LEU A 1002 8.20 -25.86 32.35
N THR A 1003 8.31 -26.34 33.58
CA THR A 1003 9.60 -26.75 34.18
C THR A 1003 10.15 -28.01 33.48
N GLN A 1004 9.30 -29.02 33.24
CA GLN A 1004 9.66 -30.21 32.45
C GLN A 1004 10.15 -29.89 31.03
N ARG A 1005 9.71 -28.77 30.45
CA ARG A 1005 10.02 -28.33 29.08
C ARG A 1005 11.08 -27.22 29.03
N GLY A 1006 11.75 -26.95 30.15
CA GLY A 1006 12.84 -25.98 30.26
C GLY A 1006 12.45 -24.53 29.92
N LEU A 1007 11.19 -24.15 30.11
CA LEU A 1007 10.69 -22.78 29.88
C LEU A 1007 10.61 -21.95 31.16
N LEU A 1008 10.62 -22.63 32.31
CA LEU A 1008 10.67 -22.11 33.67
C LEU A 1008 11.77 -22.88 34.43
N SER A 1009 12.57 -22.22 35.27
CA SER A 1009 13.53 -22.89 36.16
C SER A 1009 13.10 -22.81 37.62
N THR A 1010 13.39 -23.84 38.39
CA THR A 1010 13.35 -23.85 39.86
C THR A 1010 14.75 -24.17 40.39
N PRO A 1011 15.45 -23.24 41.08
CA PRO A 1011 15.08 -21.84 41.34
C PRO A 1011 15.03 -20.99 40.06
N PRO A 1012 14.29 -19.85 40.07
CA PRO A 1012 14.07 -19.01 38.91
C PRO A 1012 15.38 -18.37 38.43
N LYS A 1013 15.75 -18.62 37.18
CA LYS A 1013 16.97 -18.08 36.58
C LYS A 1013 16.66 -16.74 35.93
N ARG A 1014 17.67 -15.86 35.84
CA ARG A 1014 17.60 -14.63 35.02
C ARG A 1014 17.51 -14.93 33.50
N ALA A 1015 17.65 -16.20 33.12
CA ALA A 1015 17.64 -16.68 31.74
C ALA A 1015 16.26 -17.13 31.22
N ASP A 1016 15.31 -17.44 32.11
CA ASP A 1016 14.00 -18.00 31.73
C ASP A 1016 13.13 -16.98 30.96
N PHE A 1017 12.22 -17.47 30.11
CA PHE A 1017 11.21 -16.63 29.44
C PHE A 1017 9.95 -16.48 30.30
N PHE A 1018 9.49 -17.57 30.93
CA PHE A 1018 8.40 -17.53 31.90
C PHE A 1018 8.94 -17.22 33.30
N HIS A 1019 8.14 -16.56 34.13
CA HIS A 1019 8.44 -16.25 35.52
C HIS A 1019 7.15 -16.01 36.32
N ASN A 1020 7.22 -16.07 37.65
CA ASN A 1020 6.06 -15.96 38.55
C ASN A 1020 5.15 -14.77 38.22
N GLY A 1021 5.69 -13.55 38.10
CA GLY A 1021 4.91 -12.37 37.75
C GLY A 1021 4.19 -12.43 36.38
N PHE A 1022 4.74 -13.10 35.38
CA PHE A 1022 4.07 -13.31 34.09
C PHE A 1022 2.95 -14.35 34.20
N LEU A 1023 3.17 -15.41 34.99
CA LEU A 1023 2.12 -16.37 35.34
C LEU A 1023 1.02 -15.72 36.20
N ASN A 1024 1.37 -14.76 37.09
CA ASN A 1024 0.40 -13.97 37.85
C ASN A 1024 -0.50 -13.15 36.89
N LYS A 1025 0.06 -12.49 35.86
CA LYS A 1025 -0.73 -11.82 34.80
C LYS A 1025 -1.65 -12.79 34.06
N LEU A 1026 -1.14 -13.97 33.71
CA LEU A 1026 -1.87 -15.02 32.98
C LEU A 1026 -3.08 -15.51 33.81
N TYR A 1027 -2.87 -15.93 35.04
CA TYR A 1027 -3.94 -16.47 35.89
C TYR A 1027 -4.94 -15.42 36.35
N LEU A 1028 -4.53 -14.16 36.56
CA LEU A 1028 -5.46 -13.07 36.85
C LEU A 1028 -6.38 -12.78 35.65
N ARG A 1029 -5.85 -12.74 34.42
CA ARG A 1029 -6.68 -12.56 33.21
C ARG A 1029 -7.57 -13.77 32.92
N LEU A 1030 -7.13 -14.98 33.30
CA LEU A 1030 -7.94 -16.20 33.24
C LEU A 1030 -9.05 -16.22 34.31
N ASN A 1031 -8.82 -15.62 35.49
CA ASN A 1031 -9.83 -15.46 36.54
C ASN A 1031 -10.96 -14.53 36.08
N GLU A 1032 -10.63 -13.39 35.48
CA GLU A 1032 -11.63 -12.50 34.86
C GLU A 1032 -12.39 -13.24 33.74
N ALA A 1033 -11.70 -14.00 32.88
CA ALA A 1033 -12.35 -14.77 31.81
C ALA A 1033 -13.26 -15.92 32.31
N ALA A 1034 -13.13 -16.32 33.58
CA ALA A 1034 -13.93 -17.37 34.22
C ALA A 1034 -15.08 -16.80 35.07
N PHE A 1035 -14.90 -15.61 35.66
CA PHE A 1035 -15.78 -15.04 36.69
C PHE A 1035 -16.28 -13.61 36.38
N ARG A 1036 -16.19 -13.17 35.11
CA ARG A 1036 -16.63 -11.84 34.64
C ARG A 1036 -18.03 -11.48 35.15
N GLY A 1037 -18.19 -10.27 35.69
CA GLY A 1037 -19.48 -9.79 36.21
C GLY A 1037 -19.99 -10.52 37.46
N SER A 1038 -19.12 -11.22 38.21
CA SER A 1038 -19.47 -11.86 39.48
C SER A 1038 -18.53 -11.44 40.61
N GLY A 1039 -18.99 -11.49 41.86
CA GLY A 1039 -18.19 -11.29 43.08
C GLY A 1039 -17.16 -12.40 43.38
N LYS A 1040 -16.55 -12.95 42.32
CA LYS A 1040 -15.35 -13.81 42.32
C LYS A 1040 -14.30 -13.32 41.32
N ALA A 1041 -14.58 -12.23 40.60
CA ALA A 1041 -13.56 -11.48 39.87
C ALA A 1041 -12.55 -10.87 40.85
N VAL A 1042 -11.33 -10.59 40.37
CA VAL A 1042 -10.36 -9.81 41.13
C VAL A 1042 -10.63 -8.34 40.83
N PHE A 1043 -10.87 -7.55 41.88
CA PHE A 1043 -11.03 -6.10 41.78
C PHE A 1043 -9.67 -5.37 41.77
N PHE A 1044 -9.70 -4.14 41.29
CA PHE A 1044 -8.55 -3.27 41.09
C PHE A 1044 -8.87 -1.86 41.58
N HIS A 1045 -7.83 -1.14 42.02
CA HIS A 1045 -7.92 0.31 42.26
C HIS A 1045 -7.07 1.05 41.22
N LEU A 1046 -7.59 2.18 40.72
CA LEU A 1046 -6.84 3.07 39.84
C LEU A 1046 -6.14 4.17 40.67
N GLY A 1047 -4.81 4.10 40.79
CA GLY A 1047 -4.04 4.90 41.76
C GLY A 1047 -4.05 4.32 43.18
N ASP A 1048 -3.62 5.12 44.17
CA ASP A 1048 -3.52 4.70 45.58
C ASP A 1048 -4.90 4.61 46.28
N ASP A 1049 -5.77 5.60 46.06
CA ASP A 1049 -7.07 5.76 46.74
C ASP A 1049 -8.27 5.46 45.81
N GLY A 1050 -8.06 4.70 44.74
CA GLY A 1050 -9.07 4.47 43.70
C GLY A 1050 -10.29 3.67 44.18
N PRO A 1051 -11.48 3.87 43.56
CA PRO A 1051 -12.64 3.00 43.78
C PRO A 1051 -12.33 1.57 43.34
N GLU A 1052 -13.00 0.60 43.95
CA GLU A 1052 -12.94 -0.82 43.58
C GLU A 1052 -13.65 -1.02 42.23
N LEU A 1053 -12.90 -1.43 41.21
CA LEU A 1053 -13.36 -1.61 39.84
C LEU A 1053 -12.95 -2.98 39.30
N ASP A 1054 -13.78 -3.57 38.45
CA ASP A 1054 -13.40 -4.72 37.63
C ASP A 1054 -12.60 -4.29 36.38
N MET A 1055 -12.11 -5.24 35.59
CA MET A 1055 -11.32 -4.91 34.40
C MET A 1055 -12.10 -4.07 33.37
N ASP A 1056 -13.42 -4.29 33.24
CA ASP A 1056 -14.27 -3.50 32.35
C ASP A 1056 -14.47 -2.05 32.87
N GLY A 1057 -14.64 -1.86 34.18
CA GLY A 1057 -14.70 -0.56 34.85
C GLY A 1057 -13.41 0.25 34.69
N VAL A 1058 -12.25 -0.36 34.98
CA VAL A 1058 -10.94 0.25 34.74
C VAL A 1058 -10.73 0.56 33.25
N ASP A 1059 -11.20 -0.29 32.34
CA ASP A 1059 -11.10 -0.01 30.90
C ASP A 1059 -11.95 1.19 30.48
N LEU A 1060 -13.13 1.37 31.08
CA LEU A 1060 -14.08 2.46 30.84
C LEU A 1060 -13.58 3.81 31.39
N GLU A 1061 -13.11 3.85 32.64
CA GLU A 1061 -12.55 5.06 33.27
C GLU A 1061 -11.36 5.59 32.46
N LEU A 1062 -10.42 4.70 32.11
CA LEU A 1062 -9.29 4.98 31.20
C LEU A 1062 -9.69 5.38 29.76
N GLN A 1063 -10.99 5.49 29.45
CA GLN A 1063 -11.51 6.03 28.18
C GLN A 1063 -12.31 7.32 28.33
N MET A 1064 -12.90 7.60 29.50
CA MET A 1064 -13.54 8.89 29.76
C MET A 1064 -12.52 10.02 29.91
N GLU A 1065 -11.32 9.70 30.39
CA GLU A 1065 -10.33 10.69 30.85
C GLU A 1065 -9.23 11.06 29.83
N GLY A 1066 -9.35 10.61 28.58
CA GLY A 1066 -8.32 10.86 27.57
C GLY A 1066 -8.81 10.74 26.13
N PRO A 1067 -8.05 11.27 25.16
CA PRO A 1067 -8.37 11.08 23.75
C PRO A 1067 -8.40 9.58 23.44
N SER A 1068 -9.49 9.12 22.82
CA SER A 1068 -9.76 7.73 22.52
C SER A 1068 -8.76 7.17 21.51
N SER A 1069 -7.59 6.75 22.03
CA SER A 1069 -6.59 6.01 21.29
C SER A 1069 -7.15 4.62 20.95
N LEU A 1070 -7.89 4.58 19.84
CA LEU A 1070 -8.63 3.46 19.26
C LEU A 1070 -7.71 2.34 18.76
N PHE A 1071 -6.93 1.79 19.67
CA PHE A 1071 -6.39 0.45 19.55
C PHE A 1071 -7.56 -0.52 19.81
N GLY A 1072 -8.07 -1.12 18.74
CA GLY A 1072 -8.74 -2.41 18.87
C GLY A 1072 -7.74 -3.42 19.46
N THR A 1073 -8.22 -4.60 19.87
CA THR A 1073 -7.39 -5.63 20.53
C THR A 1073 -6.40 -6.34 19.60
N GLY A 1074 -5.91 -5.65 18.57
CA GLY A 1074 -5.22 -6.19 17.40
C GLY A 1074 -6.18 -6.81 16.39
N GLY A 1075 -5.83 -6.77 15.10
CA GLY A 1075 -6.55 -7.55 14.09
C GLY A 1075 -6.42 -9.07 14.29
N GLY A 1076 -5.28 -9.54 14.82
CA GLY A 1076 -4.94 -10.97 14.91
C GLY A 1076 -4.93 -11.67 13.54
N THR A 1077 -4.59 -10.92 12.50
CA THR A 1077 -4.84 -11.21 11.07
C THR A 1077 -3.73 -12.02 10.39
N ASP A 1078 -3.03 -12.87 11.13
CA ASP A 1078 -1.64 -13.17 10.79
C ASP A 1078 -1.40 -14.68 10.68
N HIS A 1079 -0.81 -15.15 9.57
CA HIS A 1079 -0.41 -16.55 9.41
C HIS A 1079 1.12 -16.68 9.58
N ASP A 1080 1.51 -16.91 10.83
CA ASP A 1080 2.85 -17.32 11.25
C ASP A 1080 3.98 -16.31 10.92
N ASP A 1081 3.65 -15.02 11.07
CA ASP A 1081 4.57 -13.87 10.97
C ASP A 1081 5.65 -13.90 12.08
N SER A 1082 6.76 -14.55 11.76
CA SER A 1082 8.00 -14.62 12.56
C SER A 1082 8.83 -13.32 12.56
N SER A 1083 8.34 -12.23 11.97
CA SER A 1083 9.08 -10.97 11.92
C SER A 1083 8.81 -10.09 13.14
N ILE A 1084 9.88 -9.53 13.71
CA ILE A 1084 9.79 -8.66 14.90
C ILE A 1084 9.31 -7.27 14.45
N ILE A 1085 8.00 -7.06 14.51
CA ILE A 1085 7.42 -5.75 14.20
C ILE A 1085 7.52 -4.83 15.43
N VAL A 1086 8.08 -3.65 15.19
CA VAL A 1086 8.29 -2.60 16.18
C VAL A 1086 6.95 -1.89 16.42
N ARG A 1087 6.13 -2.45 17.35
CA ARG A 1087 4.83 -1.90 17.77
C ARG A 1087 4.90 -1.17 19.13
N PRO A 1088 4.02 -0.18 19.40
CA PRO A 1088 3.84 0.33 20.75
C PRO A 1088 3.33 -0.76 21.71
N ALA A 1089 3.43 -0.51 23.01
CA ALA A 1089 2.71 -1.31 24.00
C ALA A 1089 1.19 -1.21 23.74
N TYR A 1090 0.46 -2.31 23.90
CA TYR A 1090 -0.99 -2.27 23.98
C TYR A 1090 -1.45 -1.60 25.29
N LYS A 1091 -2.74 -1.23 25.38
CA LYS A 1091 -3.28 -0.51 26.54
C LYS A 1091 -3.04 -1.30 27.83
N TRP A 1092 -3.44 -2.57 27.86
CA TRP A 1092 -3.36 -3.39 29.06
C TRP A 1092 -1.94 -3.91 29.36
N GLU A 1093 -1.10 -4.11 28.34
CA GLU A 1093 0.35 -4.30 28.53
C GLU A 1093 0.99 -3.14 29.31
N GLY A 1094 0.61 -1.90 28.99
CA GLY A 1094 1.12 -0.69 29.62
C GLY A 1094 0.55 -0.44 31.03
N VAL A 1095 -0.77 -0.52 31.19
CA VAL A 1095 -1.47 -0.30 32.47
C VAL A 1095 -0.94 -1.24 33.55
N LEU A 1096 -0.79 -2.54 33.25
CA LEU A 1096 -0.23 -3.56 34.15
C LEU A 1096 1.30 -3.43 34.34
N SER A 1097 1.90 -2.27 34.05
CA SER A 1097 3.32 -1.97 34.24
C SER A 1097 3.59 -0.57 34.79
N ASP A 1098 2.55 0.25 35.01
CA ASP A 1098 2.67 1.59 35.58
C ASP A 1098 2.81 1.54 37.10
N THR A 1099 3.76 2.29 37.66
CA THR A 1099 3.83 2.55 39.09
C THR A 1099 2.74 3.53 39.51
N LEU A 1100 2.24 3.38 40.75
CA LEU A 1100 1.23 4.27 41.31
C LEU A 1100 1.74 5.73 41.37
N HIS A 1101 0.90 6.69 41.00
CA HIS A 1101 1.20 8.13 41.04
C HIS A 1101 -0.07 8.96 41.30
N HIS A 1102 -0.08 9.83 42.32
CA HIS A 1102 -1.17 10.78 42.55
C HIS A 1102 -1.28 11.90 41.49
N HIS A 1103 -0.35 12.02 40.52
CA HIS A 1103 -0.35 13.09 39.52
C HIS A 1103 0.07 12.61 38.11
N ARG A 1104 -0.77 12.91 37.12
CA ARG A 1104 -0.61 12.42 35.73
C ARG A 1104 0.36 13.28 34.92
N TRP A 1105 1.62 12.86 34.83
CA TRP A 1105 2.64 13.55 34.03
C TRP A 1105 2.54 13.20 32.55
N LYS A 1106 2.28 14.20 31.68
CA LYS A 1106 2.38 14.10 30.21
C LYS A 1106 3.86 14.05 29.73
N ARG A 1107 4.67 13.14 30.26
CA ARG A 1107 6.07 13.00 29.84
C ARG A 1107 6.15 12.27 28.50
N GLN A 1108 6.28 13.02 27.40
CA GLN A 1108 6.68 12.45 26.11
C GLN A 1108 8.15 12.05 26.16
N ASP A 1109 8.42 10.88 26.73
CA ASP A 1109 9.78 10.39 26.95
C ASP A 1109 10.41 9.99 25.61
N PHE A 1110 11.08 10.94 24.94
CA PHE A 1110 11.80 10.74 23.67
C PHE A 1110 12.80 9.58 23.79
N LEU A 1111 13.45 9.43 24.96
CA LEU A 1111 14.31 8.32 25.32
C LEU A 1111 13.61 6.94 25.32
N SER A 1112 12.29 6.88 25.55
CA SER A 1112 11.53 5.62 25.41
C SER A 1112 11.31 5.23 23.95
N LYS A 1113 11.02 6.21 23.07
CA LYS A 1113 10.90 6.00 21.62
C LYS A 1113 12.24 5.60 21.02
N MET A 1114 13.32 6.31 21.38
CA MET A 1114 14.70 5.97 21.00
C MET A 1114 15.11 4.59 21.53
N GLY A 1115 14.82 4.31 22.80
CA GLY A 1115 15.09 3.01 23.43
C GLY A 1115 14.40 1.85 22.71
N ALA A 1116 13.15 2.01 22.27
CA ALA A 1116 12.46 0.99 21.48
C ALA A 1116 12.93 0.92 20.01
N TRP A 1117 13.37 2.05 19.43
CA TRP A 1117 13.94 2.11 18.07
C TRP A 1117 15.28 1.36 17.98
N PHE A 1118 16.15 1.51 18.98
CA PHE A 1118 17.37 0.73 19.16
C PHE A 1118 17.13 -0.67 19.76
N GLY A 1119 15.90 -1.00 20.15
CA GLY A 1119 15.54 -2.29 20.77
C GLY A 1119 16.05 -2.50 22.21
N ILE A 1120 16.58 -1.45 22.85
CA ILE A 1120 17.07 -1.43 24.24
C ILE A 1120 15.89 -1.48 25.24
N LYS A 1121 14.72 -0.94 24.88
CA LYS A 1121 13.45 -1.07 25.63
C LYS A 1121 12.46 -1.94 24.84
N PRO A 1122 11.67 -2.82 25.50
CA PRO A 1122 10.85 -3.82 24.82
C PRO A 1122 9.61 -3.24 24.11
N THR A 1123 9.16 -2.04 24.49
CA THR A 1123 8.06 -1.28 23.89
C THR A 1123 8.31 0.21 24.10
N TRP A 1124 7.57 1.06 23.39
CA TRP A 1124 7.34 2.45 23.79
C TRP A 1124 5.84 2.66 24.01
N ARG A 1125 5.48 3.58 24.91
CA ARG A 1125 4.10 3.99 25.12
C ARG A 1125 3.65 4.98 24.04
N ALA A 1126 2.44 4.77 23.52
CA ALA A 1126 1.67 5.80 22.83
C ALA A 1126 0.58 6.30 23.79
N GLY A 1127 0.49 7.62 24.00
CA GLY A 1127 -0.45 8.22 24.96
C GLY A 1127 0.18 8.62 26.30
N ALA A 1128 -0.66 8.95 27.27
CA ALA A 1128 -0.24 9.29 28.64
C ALA A 1128 0.01 8.04 29.50
N VAL A 1129 0.77 8.22 30.58
CA VAL A 1129 0.89 7.22 31.66
C VAL A 1129 -0.44 7.19 32.43
N SER A 1130 -0.89 6.02 32.88
CA SER A 1130 -2.07 5.91 33.77
C SER A 1130 -1.70 6.31 35.20
N ALA A 1131 -2.64 6.27 36.14
CA ALA A 1131 -2.35 6.45 37.57
C ALA A 1131 -1.60 5.25 38.19
N GLY A 1132 -1.34 4.19 37.41
CA GLY A 1132 -1.00 2.86 37.92
C GLY A 1132 -2.23 2.10 38.43
N VAL A 1133 -2.07 0.82 38.70
CA VAL A 1133 -3.14 -0.05 39.23
C VAL A 1133 -2.60 -0.87 40.41
N SER A 1134 -3.41 -1.06 41.44
CA SER A 1134 -3.16 -1.94 42.59
C SER A 1134 -4.25 -3.00 42.72
N ILE A 1135 -3.98 -4.05 43.50
CA ILE A 1135 -4.78 -5.28 43.61
C ILE A 1135 -4.88 -5.71 45.08
N ASP A 1136 -6.08 -6.12 45.49
CA ASP A 1136 -6.36 -6.63 46.84
C ASP A 1136 -5.88 -8.07 47.07
N VAL A 1137 -4.56 -8.18 47.23
CA VAL A 1137 -3.87 -9.40 47.63
C VAL A 1137 -2.97 -9.16 48.84
N PHE A 1138 -2.91 -10.14 49.74
CA PHE A 1138 -1.94 -10.19 50.83
C PHE A 1138 -0.96 -11.35 50.62
N LEU A 1139 0.18 -11.33 51.32
CA LEU A 1139 1.22 -12.36 51.20
C LEU A 1139 1.10 -13.36 52.35
N ASP A 1140 0.56 -14.55 52.09
CA ASP A 1140 0.52 -15.67 53.03
C ASP A 1140 1.45 -16.80 52.60
N ASN A 1141 2.20 -17.38 53.54
CA ASN A 1141 3.06 -18.55 53.32
C ASN A 1141 3.94 -18.48 52.04
N GLY A 1142 4.38 -17.27 51.66
CA GLY A 1142 5.17 -17.02 50.45
C GLY A 1142 4.39 -17.02 49.13
N ARG A 1143 3.05 -16.82 49.17
CA ARG A 1143 2.12 -16.76 48.02
C ARG A 1143 1.22 -15.53 48.15
N TYR A 1144 0.76 -14.97 47.03
CA TYR A 1144 -0.30 -13.95 47.06
C TYR A 1144 -1.67 -14.62 47.12
N VAL A 1145 -2.54 -14.17 48.02
CA VAL A 1145 -3.92 -14.63 48.21
C VAL A 1145 -4.87 -13.44 48.17
N VAL A 1146 -6.04 -13.59 47.55
CA VAL A 1146 -7.05 -12.52 47.39
C VAL A 1146 -7.85 -12.34 48.67
N LEU A 1147 -8.14 -11.08 49.05
CA LEU A 1147 -8.75 -10.75 50.35
C LEU A 1147 -10.17 -11.33 50.58
N ASP A 1148 -10.99 -11.49 49.55
CA ASP A 1148 -12.35 -12.06 49.70
C ASP A 1148 -12.39 -13.57 50.00
N ASP A 1149 -11.29 -14.30 49.79
CA ASP A 1149 -11.16 -15.70 50.19
C ASP A 1149 -10.80 -15.85 51.69
N LEU A 1150 -10.58 -14.74 52.43
CA LEU A 1150 -10.51 -14.71 53.90
C LEU A 1150 -11.84 -14.31 54.58
N ARG A 1151 -12.84 -13.82 53.84
CA ARG A 1151 -14.12 -13.34 54.39
C ARG A 1151 -15.17 -14.47 54.53
N LYS A 1152 -14.74 -15.73 54.53
CA LYS A 1152 -15.55 -16.96 54.58
C LYS A 1152 -14.86 -18.02 55.44
#